data_AF-A0A4R5E107-F1
#
_entry.id   AF-A0A4R5E107-F1
#
_cell.length_a   1.000
_cell.length_b   1.000
_cell.length_c   1.000
_cell.angle_alpha   90.00
_cell.angle_beta   90.00
_cell.angle_gamma   90.00
#
_symmetry.space_group_name_H-M   'P 1'
#
loop_
_entity.id
_entity.type
_entity.pdbx_description
1 polymer ?
#
loop_
_entity_poly.entity_id
_entity_poly.type
_entity_poly.pdbx_seq_one_letter_code
_entity_poly.pdbx_strand_id
1 'polypeptide(L)'
;MATNFHLAPPATLNSGMMCVPIDISHIEANMVFDLSNHTAKGDAFIKYLTGSVSGCPIFDLRQTITEIFEDDSLVATPLNKIFTADFGGGANAGMKVLKQTLPANSAHKLRLKYNIGIPDASTAGSYQPHVDFTGNRLVFNFGFTDLGAGRYLESFAPANLVYDQYSIEINVRLVNSTVSHSVITNGIVTSLGFNNWKISFPTTSTALSTLLEIRPADTLTCQSDTVLLPVSGQTVTITAWKPATSALDLATQLAAVKSRLIGNENNFGPYSHGNRFTVFLNTGGMEYDGATTTSPGSLSHEVFHSWWARGIKPSSQPDAWWDEAWTTYYDGGGGNLSFPFNFANAPVELCPRNPWIRITAPGSYDAGNTFWKGISALIGNIALRSLMKSFYVKYKSTLVSTTQIESYLLAKSGNATIVDAFHKFIYGIGDPVSTPDIWLKDDTTDVLGNNLLTGRFWNSPDIWVRNKDDDGLTHQSPEFGQDNWIYARVRNKSAVQVIKHFAVAFNVKHYAGTQFTYPDDFLPCLDVAVGFNLLPGSSQVVKIRWKKKYVLPANSHACIVVAALTRGDATVSGSHVWESNNLAQKNVTIVDVKPNGFVLIPFMVGYNLLIKATNFKLQLIRPPLFPKLEVSIIHNSKIFSNFSSLQPWTHFRPDTLPSSTGEVPHEHEPDFSVRTNHSDRIEIGFPNSSYEMHFAPEHISTLSFPLKKKDSLLLYLKIKLPSAIRHDGPLLFDLLQTTSDSKKIVGGISIEVNVVQ
;
A
#
# COMPACT_ATOMS: atom_id res chain seq x y z
N MET A 1 15.22 10.44 -9.52
CA MET A 1 14.30 9.91 -8.50
C MET A 1 13.21 9.16 -9.21
N ALA A 2 12.67 8.09 -8.62
CA ALA A 2 11.45 7.49 -9.14
C ALA A 2 10.33 8.53 -9.05
N THR A 3 9.61 8.73 -10.14
CA THR A 3 8.54 9.72 -10.22
C THR A 3 7.28 9.17 -9.53
N ASN A 4 6.45 10.06 -8.95
CA ASN A 4 5.16 9.65 -8.38
C ASN A 4 4.05 9.62 -9.43
N PHE A 5 4.41 9.69 -10.71
CA PHE A 5 3.47 9.81 -11.82
C PHE A 5 2.48 8.64 -11.94
N HIS A 6 2.78 7.48 -11.36
CA HIS A 6 1.84 6.36 -11.25
C HIS A 6 0.61 6.67 -10.35
N LEU A 7 0.68 7.74 -9.54
CA LEU A 7 -0.42 8.26 -8.73
C LEU A 7 -1.19 9.39 -9.42
N ALA A 8 -0.74 9.85 -10.59
CA ALA A 8 -1.39 10.93 -11.31
C ALA A 8 -2.81 10.51 -11.74
N PRO A 9 -3.78 11.44 -11.76
CA PRO A 9 -5.08 11.20 -12.38
C PRO A 9 -4.93 10.75 -13.84
N PRO A 10 -5.86 9.96 -14.39
CA PRO A 10 -5.77 9.52 -15.78
C PRO A 10 -5.90 10.70 -16.76
N ALA A 11 -5.27 10.57 -17.92
CA ALA A 11 -5.50 11.48 -19.04
C ALA A 11 -7.00 11.53 -19.37
N THR A 12 -7.53 12.74 -19.56
CA THR A 12 -8.98 12.97 -19.65
C THR A 12 -9.29 13.87 -20.84
N LEU A 13 -10.29 13.48 -21.64
CA LEU A 13 -10.79 14.32 -22.73
C LEU A 13 -11.60 15.48 -22.16
N ASN A 14 -11.22 16.71 -22.49
CA ASN A 14 -12.00 17.91 -22.16
C ASN A 14 -12.04 18.85 -23.37
N SER A 15 -13.23 19.29 -23.75
CA SER A 15 -13.44 20.21 -24.88
C SER A 15 -12.75 19.76 -26.19
N GLY A 16 -12.75 18.44 -26.45
CA GLY A 16 -12.12 17.84 -27.63
C GLY A 16 -10.59 17.70 -27.57
N MET A 17 -9.95 18.11 -26.47
CA MET A 17 -8.51 17.99 -26.25
C MET A 17 -8.20 16.91 -25.22
N MET A 18 -7.22 16.06 -25.53
CA MET A 18 -6.69 15.10 -24.55
C MET A 18 -5.84 15.87 -23.53
N CYS A 19 -6.36 16.08 -22.32
CA CYS A 19 -5.66 16.77 -21.25
C CYS A 19 -4.88 15.74 -20.43
N VAL A 20 -3.59 15.97 -20.21
CA VAL A 20 -2.67 15.00 -19.60
C VAL A 20 -2.03 15.57 -18.34
N PRO A 21 -1.95 14.80 -17.24
CA PRO A 21 -1.15 15.19 -16.09
C PRO A 21 0.34 15.29 -16.46
N ILE A 22 1.10 16.03 -15.65
CA ILE A 22 2.55 16.19 -15.78
C ILE A 22 3.27 15.80 -14.50
N ASP A 23 4.55 15.45 -14.58
CA ASP A 23 5.42 15.22 -13.42
C ASP A 23 6.37 16.40 -13.29
N ILE A 24 6.15 17.29 -12.31
CA ILE A 24 7.05 18.42 -12.07
C ILE A 24 8.28 17.90 -11.33
N SER A 25 9.46 18.33 -11.75
CA SER A 25 10.73 18.00 -11.07
C SER A 25 11.29 19.18 -10.26
N HIS A 26 10.99 20.40 -10.71
CA HIS A 26 11.51 21.63 -10.13
C HIS A 26 10.63 22.82 -10.43
N ILE A 27 10.49 23.68 -9.42
CA ILE A 27 9.83 24.98 -9.50
C ILE A 27 10.80 26.05 -9.01
N GLU A 28 10.97 27.11 -9.79
CA GLU A 28 11.63 28.35 -9.38
C GLU A 28 10.61 29.49 -9.50
N ALA A 29 10.36 30.25 -8.43
CA ALA A 29 9.42 31.37 -8.44
C ALA A 29 10.08 32.63 -7.90
N ASN A 30 10.14 33.66 -8.72
CA ASN A 30 10.67 34.98 -8.36
C ASN A 30 9.49 35.94 -8.09
N MET A 31 9.33 36.37 -6.84
CA MET A 31 8.27 37.26 -6.38
C MET A 31 8.87 38.62 -6.00
N VAL A 32 8.46 39.68 -6.71
CA VAL A 32 8.93 41.04 -6.47
C VAL A 32 7.76 41.91 -6.03
N PHE A 33 7.90 42.54 -4.87
CA PHE A 33 6.92 43.45 -4.27
C PHE A 33 7.47 44.87 -4.29
N ASP A 34 6.80 45.79 -4.98
CA ASP A 34 7.15 47.21 -5.02
C ASP A 34 6.29 47.99 -4.02
N LEU A 35 6.92 48.44 -2.94
CA LEU A 35 6.22 49.06 -1.81
C LEU A 35 5.94 50.55 -2.04
N SER A 36 6.51 51.19 -3.07
CA SER A 36 6.12 52.56 -3.45
C SER A 36 4.91 52.56 -4.36
N ASN A 37 4.82 51.58 -5.26
CA ASN A 37 3.72 51.46 -6.22
C ASN A 37 2.58 50.53 -5.75
N HIS A 38 2.76 49.82 -4.63
CA HIS A 38 1.84 48.82 -4.09
C HIS A 38 1.47 47.76 -5.14
N THR A 39 2.48 47.27 -5.86
CA THR A 39 2.31 46.23 -6.88
C THR A 39 3.19 45.03 -6.56
N ALA A 40 2.77 43.86 -7.03
CA ALA A 40 3.55 42.64 -6.92
C ALA A 40 3.54 41.85 -8.24
N LYS A 41 4.69 41.30 -8.61
CA LYS A 41 4.88 40.53 -9.85
C LYS A 41 5.55 39.19 -9.55
N GLY A 42 5.10 38.17 -10.23
CA GLY A 42 5.67 36.83 -10.23
C GLY A 42 6.30 36.49 -11.56
N ASP A 43 7.43 35.79 -11.52
CA ASP A 43 8.09 35.17 -12.66
C ASP A 43 8.52 33.77 -12.24
N ALA A 44 7.75 32.78 -12.69
CA ALA A 44 7.92 31.39 -12.27
C ALA A 44 8.26 30.48 -13.44
N PHE A 45 9.06 29.47 -13.14
CA PHE A 45 9.59 28.50 -14.07
C PHE A 45 9.35 27.10 -13.51
N ILE A 46 8.85 26.19 -14.34
CA ILE A 46 8.69 24.78 -14.01
C ILE A 46 9.38 23.89 -15.05
N LYS A 47 10.03 22.82 -14.56
CA LYS A 47 10.52 21.70 -15.37
C LYS A 47 9.61 20.51 -15.15
N TYR A 48 9.11 19.90 -16.22
CA TYR A 48 8.19 18.78 -16.09
C TYR A 48 8.37 17.72 -17.19
N LEU A 49 7.85 16.52 -16.91
CA LEU A 49 7.73 15.42 -17.86
C LEU A 49 6.25 15.16 -18.18
N THR A 50 5.96 14.79 -19.42
CA THR A 50 4.66 14.24 -19.81
C THR A 50 4.60 12.73 -19.55
N GLY A 51 3.39 12.23 -19.31
CA GLY A 51 3.13 10.80 -19.12
C GLY A 51 3.22 9.95 -20.38
N SER A 52 2.72 8.72 -20.28
CA SER A 52 2.68 7.75 -21.39
C SER A 52 1.71 8.10 -22.52
N VAL A 53 0.92 9.18 -22.37
CA VAL A 53 -0.07 9.64 -23.33
C VAL A 53 0.32 11.04 -23.81
N SER A 54 0.39 11.23 -25.13
CA SER A 54 0.57 12.57 -25.73
C SER A 54 -0.69 13.42 -25.52
N GLY A 55 -0.54 14.70 -25.20
CA GLY A 55 -1.68 15.57 -24.96
C GLY A 55 -1.32 16.95 -24.42
N CYS A 56 -2.34 17.69 -24.01
CA CYS A 56 -2.28 19.04 -23.46
C CYS A 56 -1.97 19.01 -21.94
N PRO A 57 -0.82 19.53 -21.50
CA PRO A 57 -0.41 19.54 -20.09
C PRO A 57 -1.41 20.23 -19.16
N ILE A 58 -1.67 19.60 -18.02
CA ILE A 58 -2.47 20.15 -16.92
C ILE A 58 -1.51 20.64 -15.82
N PHE A 59 -1.71 21.87 -15.36
CA PHE A 59 -1.00 22.47 -14.22
C PHE A 59 -1.93 23.47 -13.52
N ASP A 60 -1.47 24.16 -12.48
CA ASP A 60 -2.28 25.22 -11.90
C ASP A 60 -1.47 26.45 -11.47
N LEU A 61 -2.14 27.60 -11.51
CA LEU A 61 -1.72 28.89 -10.98
C LEU A 61 -2.97 29.79 -10.87
N ARG A 62 -3.21 30.34 -9.68
CA ARG A 62 -4.40 31.16 -9.35
C ARG A 62 -4.17 32.66 -9.44
N GLN A 63 -3.17 33.05 -10.21
CA GLN A 63 -2.81 34.43 -10.49
C GLN A 63 -3.08 34.77 -11.97
N THR A 64 -3.21 36.05 -12.27
CA THR A 64 -3.43 36.52 -13.64
C THR A 64 -2.12 36.46 -14.44
N ILE A 65 -2.03 35.48 -15.34
CA ILE A 65 -0.89 35.27 -16.25
C ILE A 65 -0.85 36.37 -17.31
N THR A 66 0.33 36.96 -17.49
CA THR A 66 0.60 38.04 -18.45
C THR A 66 1.49 37.59 -19.61
N GLU A 67 2.47 36.71 -19.37
CA GLU A 67 3.35 36.15 -20.40
C GLU A 67 3.56 34.64 -20.17
N ILE A 68 3.77 33.90 -21.26
CA ILE A 68 4.08 32.47 -21.27
C ILE A 68 5.29 32.25 -22.16
N PHE A 69 6.25 31.45 -21.69
CA PHE A 69 7.33 30.93 -22.49
C PHE A 69 7.31 29.40 -22.45
N GLU A 70 7.29 28.77 -23.62
CA GLU A 70 7.35 27.33 -23.81
C GLU A 70 8.73 26.99 -24.37
N ASP A 71 9.50 26.15 -23.67
CA ASP A 71 10.88 25.81 -24.04
C ASP A 71 11.72 27.03 -24.45
N ASP A 72 11.70 28.03 -23.56
CA ASP A 72 12.43 29.30 -23.67
C ASP A 72 11.93 30.24 -24.81
N SER A 73 10.87 29.87 -25.53
CA SER A 73 10.27 30.67 -26.61
C SER A 73 9.01 31.41 -26.15
N LEU A 74 8.94 32.73 -26.39
CA LEU A 74 7.78 33.55 -26.03
C LEU A 74 6.55 33.19 -26.88
N VAL A 75 5.42 32.99 -26.21
CA VAL A 75 4.13 32.74 -26.83
C VAL A 75 3.43 34.06 -27.15
N ALA A 76 3.18 34.34 -28.43
CA ALA A 76 2.62 35.62 -28.89
C ALA A 76 1.20 35.93 -28.40
N THR A 77 0.38 34.90 -28.14
CA THR A 77 -1.00 35.04 -27.64
C THR A 77 -1.24 34.18 -26.39
N PRO A 78 -0.67 34.56 -25.23
CA PRO A 78 -0.60 33.70 -24.05
C PRO A 78 -2.00 33.33 -23.50
N LEU A 79 -2.94 34.29 -23.50
CA LEU A 79 -4.30 34.04 -23.02
C LEU A 79 -5.11 33.09 -23.91
N ASN A 80 -4.79 33.01 -25.21
CA ASN A 80 -5.44 32.03 -26.10
C ASN A 80 -4.89 30.62 -25.89
N LYS A 81 -3.69 30.52 -25.33
CA LYS A 81 -2.91 29.30 -25.14
C LYS A 81 -3.17 28.57 -23.83
N ILE A 82 -3.82 29.20 -22.86
CA ILE A 82 -4.28 28.54 -21.64
C ILE A 82 -5.81 28.58 -21.58
N PHE A 83 -6.42 27.54 -21.04
CA PHE A 83 -7.81 27.59 -20.58
C PHE A 83 -7.92 26.93 -19.20
N THR A 84 -9.00 27.24 -18.49
CA THR A 84 -9.34 26.54 -17.25
C THR A 84 -10.31 25.41 -17.58
N ALA A 85 -10.05 24.20 -17.08
CA ALA A 85 -10.93 23.05 -17.22
C ALA A 85 -11.27 22.48 -15.84
N ASP A 86 -12.56 22.23 -15.58
CA ASP A 86 -12.98 21.38 -14.47
C ASP A 86 -13.14 19.94 -14.97
N PHE A 87 -12.51 19.01 -14.24
CA PHE A 87 -12.55 17.57 -14.51
C PHE A 87 -13.49 16.84 -13.53
N GLY A 88 -14.52 17.56 -13.07
CA GLY A 88 -15.55 17.07 -12.15
C GLY A 88 -15.19 17.27 -10.67
N GLY A 89 -14.17 18.08 -10.37
CA GLY A 89 -13.78 18.42 -9.01
C GLY A 89 -14.73 19.42 -8.33
N GLY A 90 -15.53 20.14 -9.12
CA GLY A 90 -16.56 21.06 -8.65
C GLY A 90 -16.09 22.51 -8.55
N ALA A 91 -16.80 23.29 -7.72
CA ALA A 91 -16.57 24.73 -7.60
C ALA A 91 -15.10 25.04 -7.26
N ASN A 92 -14.52 25.99 -7.99
CA ASN A 92 -13.11 26.41 -7.88
C ASN A 92 -12.06 25.30 -8.12
N ALA A 93 -12.43 24.07 -8.45
CA ALA A 93 -11.50 22.97 -8.66
C ALA A 93 -10.78 22.99 -10.03
N GLY A 94 -11.29 23.81 -10.96
CA GLY A 94 -10.73 23.92 -12.31
C GLY A 94 -9.22 24.15 -12.33
N MET A 95 -8.53 23.48 -13.25
CA MET A 95 -7.08 23.56 -13.44
C MET A 95 -6.73 24.25 -14.76
N LYS A 96 -5.52 24.79 -14.87
CA LYS A 96 -5.01 25.36 -16.11
C LYS A 96 -4.57 24.24 -17.05
N VAL A 97 -4.88 24.40 -18.33
CA VAL A 97 -4.46 23.49 -19.39
C VAL A 97 -3.77 24.30 -20.47
N LEU A 98 -2.56 23.87 -20.82
CA LEU A 98 -1.80 24.43 -21.95
C LEU A 98 -2.34 23.83 -23.25
N LYS A 99 -2.86 24.66 -24.16
CA LYS A 99 -3.41 24.27 -25.47
C LYS A 99 -2.28 23.94 -26.45
N GLN A 100 -1.55 22.89 -26.14
CA GLN A 100 -0.47 22.37 -26.96
C GLN A 100 -0.33 20.87 -26.71
N THR A 101 -0.49 20.08 -27.77
CA THR A 101 -0.23 18.64 -27.70
C THR A 101 1.27 18.40 -27.63
N LEU A 102 1.73 17.89 -26.50
CA LEU A 102 3.11 17.47 -26.30
C LEU A 102 3.25 15.95 -26.47
N PRO A 103 4.40 15.45 -26.96
CA PRO A 103 4.64 14.02 -27.07
C PRO A 103 4.61 13.32 -25.69
N ALA A 104 4.21 12.06 -25.65
CA ALA A 104 4.35 11.21 -24.46
C ALA A 104 5.82 11.08 -24.03
N ASN A 105 6.05 10.88 -22.72
CA ASN A 105 7.36 10.63 -22.11
C ASN A 105 8.45 11.63 -22.53
N SER A 106 8.11 12.92 -22.61
CA SER A 106 9.03 13.96 -23.03
C SER A 106 9.17 15.07 -21.99
N ALA A 107 10.35 15.70 -21.96
CA ALA A 107 10.71 16.72 -20.98
C ALA A 107 10.53 18.12 -21.56
N HIS A 108 9.97 19.03 -20.75
CA HIS A 108 9.58 20.37 -21.17
C HIS A 108 9.85 21.41 -20.08
N LYS A 109 9.85 22.68 -20.51
CA LYS A 109 9.92 23.85 -19.63
C LYS A 109 8.73 24.77 -19.88
N LEU A 110 8.17 25.30 -18.80
CA LEU A 110 7.17 26.36 -18.85
C LEU A 110 7.58 27.50 -17.92
N ARG A 111 7.66 28.72 -18.46
CA ARG A 111 7.84 29.95 -17.68
C ARG A 111 6.61 30.83 -17.80
N LEU A 112 6.16 31.36 -16.67
CA LEU A 112 4.96 32.17 -16.53
C LEU A 112 5.31 33.47 -15.82
N LYS A 113 4.95 34.60 -16.43
CA LYS A 113 4.91 35.87 -15.71
C LYS A 113 3.47 36.23 -15.37
N TYR A 114 3.27 36.83 -14.20
CA TYR A 114 1.94 37.11 -13.66
C TYR A 114 1.96 38.26 -12.68
N ASN A 115 0.79 38.87 -12.47
CA ASN A 115 0.59 39.81 -11.36
C ASN A 115 0.25 39.02 -10.09
N ILE A 116 0.87 39.37 -8.97
CA ILE A 116 0.56 38.78 -7.66
C ILE A 116 -0.49 39.65 -6.98
N GLY A 117 -1.61 39.03 -6.61
CA GLY A 117 -2.67 39.62 -5.81
C GLY A 117 -3.44 38.55 -5.03
N ILE A 118 -4.69 38.84 -4.69
CA ILE A 118 -5.58 37.83 -4.09
C ILE A 118 -5.85 36.73 -5.13
N PRO A 119 -5.58 35.45 -4.80
CA PRO A 119 -5.72 34.36 -5.76
C PRO A 119 -7.18 34.08 -6.16
N ASP A 120 -7.40 33.68 -7.40
CA ASP A 120 -8.67 33.16 -7.92
C ASP A 120 -8.93 31.73 -7.40
N ALA A 121 -9.31 31.65 -6.14
CA ALA A 121 -9.48 30.41 -5.38
C ALA A 121 -10.65 30.49 -4.39
N SER A 122 -10.98 29.37 -3.75
CA SER A 122 -11.98 29.33 -2.68
C SER A 122 -11.64 30.29 -1.54
N THR A 123 -12.66 30.88 -0.89
CA THR A 123 -12.52 31.67 0.34
C THR A 123 -12.74 30.86 1.62
N ALA A 124 -12.82 29.52 1.51
CA ALA A 124 -12.86 28.63 2.67
C ALA A 124 -11.60 28.75 3.54
N GLY A 125 -11.66 28.19 4.74
CA GLY A 125 -10.59 28.25 5.73
C GLY A 125 -10.63 29.52 6.59
N SER A 126 -10.13 29.40 7.82
CA SER A 126 -10.11 30.51 8.78
C SER A 126 -8.96 31.50 8.56
N TYR A 127 -7.92 31.08 7.82
CA TYR A 127 -6.76 31.90 7.51
C TYR A 127 -6.65 32.15 6.01
N GLN A 128 -6.88 33.40 5.60
CA GLN A 128 -6.98 33.79 4.20
C GLN A 128 -5.61 34.19 3.62
N PRO A 129 -5.40 34.01 2.30
CA PRO A 129 -4.19 34.45 1.62
C PRO A 129 -4.19 35.96 1.66
N HIS A 130 -3.02 36.57 1.82
CA HIS A 130 -2.96 38.00 2.04
C HIS A 130 -1.83 38.61 1.25
N VAL A 131 -2.12 39.74 0.60
CA VAL A 131 -1.14 40.64 -0.01
C VAL A 131 -1.60 42.05 0.35
N ASP A 132 -0.98 42.65 1.35
CA ASP A 132 -1.40 43.96 1.86
C ASP A 132 -0.22 44.91 2.03
N PHE A 133 -0.36 46.08 1.41
CA PHE A 133 0.62 47.15 1.43
C PHE A 133 0.10 48.28 2.32
N THR A 134 0.83 48.61 3.37
CA THR A 134 0.52 49.75 4.24
C THR A 134 1.74 50.68 4.33
N GLY A 135 1.74 51.75 3.54
CA GLY A 135 2.92 52.61 3.38
C GLY A 135 4.12 51.82 2.85
N ASN A 136 5.25 51.85 3.56
CA ASN A 136 6.46 51.07 3.23
C ASN A 136 6.48 49.66 3.85
N ARG A 137 5.32 49.08 4.17
CA ARG A 137 5.18 47.78 4.84
C ARG A 137 4.37 46.81 4.00
N LEU A 138 4.74 45.54 4.03
CA LEU A 138 4.06 44.42 3.38
C LEU A 138 3.69 43.37 4.43
N VAL A 139 2.42 42.94 4.43
CA VAL A 139 2.00 41.68 5.03
C VAL A 139 1.58 40.73 3.91
N PHE A 140 2.36 39.67 3.72
CA PHE A 140 2.13 38.65 2.72
C PHE A 140 2.07 37.26 3.35
N ASN A 141 1.09 36.44 2.96
CA ASN A 141 1.07 35.03 3.33
C ASN A 141 0.33 34.17 2.29
N PHE A 142 0.68 32.89 2.29
CA PHE A 142 0.04 31.89 1.43
C PHE A 142 -1.38 31.51 1.85
N GLY A 143 -1.68 31.49 3.16
CA GLY A 143 -3.03 31.22 3.67
C GLY A 143 -3.58 29.85 3.24
N PHE A 144 -2.79 28.79 3.39
CA PHE A 144 -3.19 27.45 2.97
C PHE A 144 -4.46 26.98 3.68
N THR A 145 -5.27 26.22 2.95
CA THR A 145 -6.37 25.43 3.52
C THR A 145 -6.64 24.24 2.62
N ASP A 146 -6.96 23.11 3.23
CA ASP A 146 -7.41 21.88 2.60
C ASP A 146 -8.96 21.83 2.46
N LEU A 147 -9.67 22.76 3.09
CA LEU A 147 -11.13 22.92 3.04
C LEU A 147 -11.61 23.68 1.79
N GLY A 148 -10.70 24.21 0.98
CA GLY A 148 -11.01 25.03 -0.19
C GLY A 148 -10.14 24.69 -1.40
N ALA A 149 -10.77 24.52 -2.56
CA ALA A 149 -10.03 24.22 -3.78
C ALA A 149 -9.16 25.42 -4.23
N GLY A 150 -7.96 25.12 -4.74
CA GLY A 150 -7.03 26.12 -5.29
C GLY A 150 -6.24 26.88 -4.23
N ARG A 151 -6.13 26.33 -3.00
CA ARG A 151 -5.63 27.03 -1.82
C ARG A 151 -4.31 26.52 -1.27
N TYR A 152 -3.54 25.77 -2.05
CA TYR A 152 -2.14 25.50 -1.72
C TYR A 152 -1.18 26.37 -2.53
N LEU A 153 0.01 25.86 -2.87
CA LEU A 153 1.08 26.58 -3.55
C LEU A 153 0.61 27.27 -4.84
N GLU A 154 -0.34 26.67 -5.57
CA GLU A 154 -0.97 27.22 -6.78
C GLU A 154 -1.53 28.63 -6.58
N SER A 155 -1.80 29.04 -5.34
CA SER A 155 -2.25 30.38 -5.00
C SER A 155 -1.25 31.45 -5.46
N PHE A 156 0.07 31.18 -5.40
CA PHE A 156 1.09 32.20 -5.63
C PHE A 156 2.26 31.76 -6.51
N ALA A 157 2.45 30.47 -6.72
CA ALA A 157 3.42 29.92 -7.66
C ALA A 157 2.78 28.75 -8.41
N PRO A 158 3.24 28.39 -9.62
CA PRO A 158 2.71 27.22 -10.29
C PRO A 158 2.87 25.98 -9.42
N ALA A 159 1.88 25.08 -9.46
CA ALA A 159 1.92 23.83 -8.72
C ALA A 159 1.14 22.74 -9.44
N ASN A 160 1.39 21.51 -9.03
CA ASN A 160 0.62 20.35 -9.45
C ASN A 160 -0.36 19.94 -8.34
N LEU A 161 -1.15 18.89 -8.60
CA LEU A 161 -1.91 18.21 -7.56
C LEU A 161 -0.96 17.52 -6.56
N VAL A 162 -1.51 17.13 -5.43
CA VAL A 162 -0.76 16.64 -4.25
C VAL A 162 -0.02 15.31 -4.46
N TYR A 163 -0.31 14.59 -5.55
CA TYR A 163 0.38 13.34 -5.92
C TYR A 163 1.85 13.57 -6.31
N ASP A 164 2.21 14.81 -6.65
CA ASP A 164 3.51 15.12 -7.23
C ASP A 164 4.51 15.63 -6.17
N GLN A 165 5.79 15.31 -6.35
CA GLN A 165 6.87 15.72 -5.45
C GLN A 165 8.03 16.37 -6.20
N TYR A 166 8.37 17.60 -5.84
CA TYR A 166 9.34 18.41 -6.55
C TYR A 166 10.13 19.32 -5.62
N SER A 167 11.29 19.76 -6.10
CA SER A 167 12.04 20.83 -5.44
C SER A 167 11.40 22.18 -5.74
N ILE A 168 11.41 23.07 -4.76
CA ILE A 168 10.86 24.43 -4.89
C ILE A 168 11.93 25.42 -4.45
N GLU A 169 12.20 26.41 -5.29
CA GLU A 169 12.96 27.60 -4.93
C GLU A 169 12.07 28.84 -5.08
N ILE A 170 11.95 29.63 -4.02
CA ILE A 170 11.18 30.87 -4.02
C ILE A 170 12.13 32.02 -3.69
N ASN A 171 12.29 32.96 -4.61
CA ASN A 171 13.01 34.20 -4.37
C ASN A 171 11.99 35.29 -4.06
N VAL A 172 12.12 35.95 -2.90
CA VAL A 172 11.26 37.06 -2.48
C VAL A 172 12.09 38.32 -2.34
N ARG A 173 11.70 39.37 -3.05
CA ARG A 173 12.36 40.67 -3.01
C ARG A 173 11.36 41.80 -2.80
N LEU A 174 11.56 42.61 -1.76
CA LEU A 174 10.80 43.83 -1.54
C LEU A 174 11.67 45.01 -1.96
N VAL A 175 11.17 45.81 -2.90
CA VAL A 175 11.85 47.02 -3.38
C VAL A 175 11.15 48.25 -2.86
N ASN A 176 11.91 49.36 -2.79
CA ASN A 176 11.41 50.66 -2.34
C ASN A 176 10.79 50.66 -0.93
N SER A 177 11.33 49.82 -0.04
CA SER A 177 11.01 49.84 1.38
C SER A 177 12.24 50.24 2.19
N THR A 178 12.02 51.01 3.25
CA THR A 178 13.02 51.32 4.27
C THR A 178 12.81 50.51 5.55
N VAL A 179 11.72 49.73 5.63
CA VAL A 179 11.36 48.93 6.81
C VAL A 179 11.89 47.52 6.64
N SER A 180 12.60 47.00 7.65
CA SER A 180 13.04 45.61 7.66
C SER A 180 11.84 44.66 7.77
N HIS A 181 11.81 43.61 6.97
CA HIS A 181 10.82 42.54 7.05
C HIS A 181 11.49 41.23 7.46
N SER A 182 10.68 40.29 7.95
CA SER A 182 11.09 38.95 8.35
C SER A 182 10.34 37.91 7.53
N VAL A 183 10.99 36.78 7.30
CA VAL A 183 10.44 35.60 6.63
C VAL A 183 10.11 34.55 7.69
N ILE A 184 8.86 34.08 7.74
CA ILE A 184 8.47 32.91 8.53
C ILE A 184 8.21 31.76 7.55
N THR A 185 9.00 30.69 7.66
CA THR A 185 8.93 29.60 6.70
C THR A 185 9.55 28.32 7.24
N ASN A 186 9.11 27.18 6.71
CA ASN A 186 9.77 25.88 6.81
C ASN A 186 10.72 25.60 5.64
N GLY A 187 11.09 26.59 4.83
CA GLY A 187 12.15 26.50 3.82
C GLY A 187 13.52 26.91 4.36
N ILE A 188 14.60 26.50 3.71
CA ILE A 188 15.95 26.95 4.05
C ILE A 188 16.12 28.35 3.49
N VAL A 189 16.31 29.34 4.36
CA VAL A 189 16.42 30.76 3.97
C VAL A 189 17.88 31.15 3.77
N THR A 190 18.19 31.69 2.60
CA THR A 190 19.44 32.39 2.30
C THR A 190 19.15 33.88 2.13
N SER A 191 19.76 34.74 2.94
CA SER A 191 19.65 36.19 2.74
C SER A 191 20.52 36.61 1.55
N LEU A 192 19.91 37.35 0.62
CA LEU A 192 20.56 37.90 -0.57
C LEU A 192 20.72 39.44 -0.47
N GLY A 193 20.40 40.02 0.69
CA GLY A 193 20.44 41.45 0.94
C GLY A 193 19.26 41.97 1.77
N PHE A 194 19.14 43.29 1.88
CA PHE A 194 18.03 43.93 2.59
C PHE A 194 16.69 43.62 1.91
N ASN A 195 15.79 43.01 2.67
CA ASN A 195 14.51 42.48 2.20
C ASN A 195 14.57 41.65 0.91
N ASN A 196 15.61 40.83 0.77
CA ASN A 196 15.83 39.95 -0.37
C ASN A 196 16.27 38.56 0.12
N TRP A 197 15.49 37.54 -0.20
CA TRP A 197 15.71 36.18 0.28
C TRP A 197 15.48 35.14 -0.81
N LYS A 198 16.23 34.06 -0.71
CA LYS A 198 15.98 32.81 -1.41
C LYS A 198 15.55 31.75 -0.41
N ILE A 199 14.44 31.09 -0.66
CA ILE A 199 13.86 30.04 0.18
C ILE A 199 13.84 28.74 -0.61
N SER A 200 14.52 27.71 -0.10
CA SER A 200 14.61 26.40 -0.75
C SER A 200 13.86 25.31 0.02
N PHE A 201 13.08 24.50 -0.71
CA PHE A 201 12.35 23.34 -0.20
C PHE A 201 12.83 22.05 -0.88
N PRO A 202 12.85 20.90 -0.16
CA PRO A 202 13.41 19.66 -0.67
C PRO A 202 12.58 19.05 -1.80
N THR A 203 13.16 18.09 -2.52
CA THR A 203 12.49 17.36 -3.62
C THR A 203 11.31 16.49 -3.17
N THR A 204 11.09 16.35 -1.87
CA THR A 204 9.95 15.63 -1.28
C THR A 204 8.75 16.54 -1.02
N SER A 205 8.86 17.83 -1.34
CA SER A 205 7.77 18.80 -1.18
C SER A 205 6.67 18.57 -2.21
N THR A 206 5.43 18.78 -1.79
CA THR A 206 4.23 18.77 -2.64
C THR A 206 3.59 20.16 -2.60
N ALA A 207 2.47 20.38 -3.29
CA ALA A 207 1.76 21.66 -3.28
C ALA A 207 1.39 22.17 -1.86
N LEU A 208 1.12 21.27 -0.92
CA LEU A 208 0.71 21.57 0.47
C LEU A 208 1.88 21.68 1.48
N SER A 209 3.13 21.60 1.02
CA SER A 209 4.28 21.50 1.94
C SER A 209 4.78 22.84 2.51
N THR A 210 4.54 23.96 1.82
CA THR A 210 5.27 25.22 2.07
C THR A 210 4.52 26.19 2.97
N LEU A 211 5.13 26.57 4.09
CA LEU A 211 4.79 27.77 4.85
C LEU A 211 5.60 28.95 4.33
N LEU A 212 4.93 30.07 4.02
CA LEU A 212 5.60 31.34 3.73
C LEU A 212 4.76 32.52 4.23
N GLU A 213 5.36 33.29 5.14
CA GLU A 213 4.88 34.62 5.57
C GLU A 213 6.00 35.64 5.39
N ILE A 214 5.64 36.85 4.98
CA ILE A 214 6.50 38.04 5.00
C ILE A 214 5.79 39.14 5.76
N ARG A 215 6.43 39.66 6.81
CA ARG A 215 5.84 40.70 7.69
C ARG A 215 6.92 41.69 8.13
N PRO A 216 6.56 42.93 8.49
CA PRO A 216 7.51 43.87 9.05
C PRO A 216 8.11 43.31 10.34
N ALA A 217 9.44 43.34 10.46
CA ALA A 217 10.16 42.66 11.53
C ALA A 217 9.78 43.17 12.94
N ASP A 218 9.45 44.46 13.03
CA ASP A 218 9.02 45.15 14.26
C ASP A 218 7.58 44.82 14.69
N THR A 219 6.82 44.09 13.87
CA THR A 219 5.47 43.61 14.21
C THR A 219 5.47 42.16 14.71
N LEU A 220 6.65 41.56 14.88
CA LEU A 220 6.82 40.17 15.26
C LEU A 220 7.64 40.02 16.54
N THR A 221 7.33 38.98 17.29
CA THR A 221 8.22 38.41 18.31
C THR A 221 8.63 37.02 17.86
N CYS A 222 9.90 36.68 18.04
CA CYS A 222 10.47 35.38 17.70
C CYS A 222 11.31 34.85 18.85
N GLN A 223 11.21 33.54 19.10
CA GLN A 223 12.07 32.84 20.03
C GLN A 223 12.37 31.46 19.47
N SER A 224 13.59 30.96 19.70
CA SER A 224 13.97 29.61 19.32
C SER A 224 14.47 28.82 20.52
N ASP A 225 14.34 27.50 20.41
CA ASP A 225 14.86 26.55 21.38
C ASP A 225 15.14 25.21 20.66
N THR A 226 15.76 24.24 21.34
CA THR A 226 16.07 22.92 20.76
C THR A 226 15.51 21.78 21.60
N VAL A 227 15.25 20.64 20.94
CA VAL A 227 14.83 19.41 21.59
C VAL A 227 15.54 18.21 20.99
N LEU A 228 16.04 17.31 21.84
CA LEU A 228 16.54 16.00 21.41
C LEU A 228 15.37 15.03 21.32
N LEU A 229 15.15 14.48 20.13
CA LEU A 229 14.10 13.50 19.89
C LEU A 229 14.58 12.09 20.26
N PRO A 230 13.85 11.36 21.11
CA PRO A 230 14.36 10.17 21.80
C PRO A 230 14.51 8.92 20.92
N VAL A 231 13.75 8.80 19.83
CA VAL A 231 13.75 7.63 18.95
C VAL A 231 14.77 7.80 17.82
N SER A 232 14.82 8.98 17.21
CA SER A 232 15.76 9.27 16.12
C SER A 232 17.15 9.69 16.60
N GLY A 233 17.27 10.19 17.84
CA GLY A 233 18.47 10.88 18.32
C GLY A 233 18.70 12.24 17.65
N GLN A 234 17.72 12.75 16.91
CA GLN A 234 17.83 14.01 16.18
C GLN A 234 17.58 15.20 17.10
N THR A 235 18.48 16.20 17.09
CA THR A 235 18.20 17.51 17.67
C THR A 235 17.40 18.35 16.67
N VAL A 236 16.22 18.79 17.08
CA VAL A 236 15.34 19.66 16.29
C VAL A 236 15.35 21.07 16.89
N THR A 237 15.66 22.07 16.06
CA THR A 237 15.50 23.48 16.39
C THR A 237 14.06 23.90 16.16
N ILE A 238 13.40 24.37 17.21
CA ILE A 238 12.05 24.90 17.15
C ILE A 238 12.14 26.42 17.11
N THR A 239 11.54 27.04 16.09
CA THR A 239 11.44 28.51 16.00
C THR A 239 9.98 28.92 16.07
N ALA A 240 9.63 29.66 17.12
CA ALA A 240 8.28 30.14 17.37
C ALA A 240 8.16 31.64 17.09
N TRP A 241 7.13 32.00 16.33
CA TRP A 241 6.79 33.37 15.96
C TRP A 241 5.40 33.72 16.48
N LYS A 242 5.17 34.99 16.82
CA LYS A 242 3.84 35.55 17.07
C LYS A 242 3.78 37.01 16.63
N PRO A 243 2.59 37.57 16.34
CA PRO A 243 2.42 39.03 16.29
C PRO A 243 2.86 39.67 17.60
N ALA A 244 3.55 40.82 17.53
CA ALA A 244 4.03 41.54 18.72
C ALA A 244 2.88 41.97 19.64
N THR A 245 1.69 42.18 19.09
CA THR A 245 0.45 42.50 19.81
C THR A 245 -0.15 41.31 20.57
N SER A 246 0.28 40.09 20.28
CA SER A 246 -0.20 38.89 20.97
C SER A 246 0.36 38.80 22.39
N ALA A 247 -0.50 38.53 23.37
CA ALA A 247 -0.12 38.33 24.77
C ALA A 247 0.48 36.94 25.07
N LEU A 248 0.62 36.06 24.06
CA LEU A 248 1.14 34.71 24.26
C LEU A 248 2.61 34.73 24.70
N ASP A 249 2.94 33.89 25.67
CA ASP A 249 4.31 33.65 26.11
C ASP A 249 4.99 32.58 25.22
N LEU A 250 6.02 32.98 24.47
CA LEU A 250 6.69 32.08 23.53
C LEU A 250 7.45 30.95 24.24
N ALA A 251 7.98 31.18 25.45
CA ALA A 251 8.69 30.14 26.20
C ALA A 251 7.74 28.99 26.58
N THR A 252 6.53 29.31 27.03
CA THR A 252 5.47 28.34 27.33
C THR A 252 5.06 27.56 26.08
N GLN A 253 4.87 28.24 24.95
CA GLN A 253 4.49 27.55 23.70
C GLN A 253 5.62 26.66 23.18
N LEU A 254 6.88 27.10 23.26
CA LEU A 254 8.04 26.28 22.91
C LEU A 254 8.11 25.02 23.77
N ALA A 255 7.92 25.13 25.09
CA ALA A 255 7.88 23.97 25.98
C ALA A 255 6.76 22.98 25.60
N ALA A 256 5.58 23.48 25.21
CA ALA A 256 4.49 22.64 24.73
C ALA A 256 4.84 21.91 23.42
N VAL A 257 5.44 22.60 22.45
CA VAL A 257 5.89 21.98 21.19
C VAL A 257 6.95 20.91 21.45
N LYS A 258 7.93 21.17 22.32
CA LYS A 258 8.96 20.17 22.70
C LYS A 258 8.35 18.90 23.24
N SER A 259 7.45 19.02 24.22
CA SER A 259 6.76 17.90 24.85
C SER A 259 6.00 17.06 23.81
N ARG A 260 5.31 17.72 22.88
CA ARG A 260 4.55 17.07 21.81
C ARG A 260 5.45 16.38 20.80
N LEU A 261 6.53 17.00 20.35
CA LEU A 261 7.47 16.35 19.43
C LEU A 261 8.08 15.08 20.04
N ILE A 262 8.49 15.13 21.32
CA ILE A 262 9.00 13.96 22.06
C ILE A 262 7.92 12.87 22.16
N GLY A 263 6.72 13.25 22.60
CA GLY A 263 5.60 12.32 22.81
C GLY A 263 5.18 11.65 21.50
N ASN A 264 5.05 12.41 20.42
CA ASN A 264 4.66 11.91 19.12
C ASN A 264 5.72 10.97 18.54
N GLU A 265 7.02 11.29 18.70
CA GLU A 265 8.09 10.42 18.20
C GLU A 265 8.11 9.07 18.93
N ASN A 266 7.97 9.07 20.26
CA ASN A 266 7.86 7.82 21.03
C ASN A 266 6.69 6.95 20.58
N ASN A 267 5.55 7.59 20.30
CA ASN A 267 4.31 6.90 19.96
C ASN A 267 4.27 6.40 18.52
N PHE A 268 4.84 7.13 17.56
CA PHE A 268 4.64 6.84 16.12
C PHE A 268 5.93 6.56 15.36
N GLY A 269 7.09 6.90 15.91
CA GLY A 269 8.39 6.67 15.29
C GLY A 269 9.07 7.95 14.82
N PRO A 270 10.22 7.83 14.12
CA PRO A 270 11.16 8.93 13.91
C PRO A 270 10.58 10.11 13.12
N TYR A 271 10.85 11.35 13.52
CA TYR A 271 10.45 12.59 12.81
C TYR A 271 11.00 12.69 11.37
N SER A 272 10.22 13.22 10.42
CA SER A 272 10.56 13.22 8.97
C SER A 272 11.18 14.50 8.42
N HIS A 273 11.11 15.64 9.13
CA HIS A 273 11.29 16.96 8.51
C HIS A 273 12.65 17.61 8.78
N GLY A 274 13.67 16.78 8.99
CA GLY A 274 15.02 17.23 9.29
C GLY A 274 15.15 17.78 10.71
N ASN A 275 16.08 18.71 10.92
CA ASN A 275 16.46 19.22 12.24
C ASN A 275 15.73 20.50 12.64
N ARG A 276 14.51 20.73 12.14
CA ARG A 276 13.77 21.98 12.37
C ARG A 276 12.27 21.79 12.49
N PHE A 277 11.65 22.66 13.26
CA PHE A 277 10.21 22.84 13.33
C PHE A 277 9.85 24.33 13.46
N THR A 278 9.02 24.89 12.58
CA THR A 278 8.61 26.31 12.66
C THR A 278 7.16 26.42 13.11
N VAL A 279 6.87 27.25 14.09
CA VAL A 279 5.49 27.52 14.52
C VAL A 279 5.18 29.01 14.43
N PHE A 280 4.10 29.37 13.74
CA PHE A 280 3.55 30.71 13.77
C PHE A 280 2.25 30.71 14.58
N LEU A 281 2.32 31.28 15.78
CA LEU A 281 1.21 31.38 16.73
C LEU A 281 0.32 32.55 16.35
N ASN A 282 -0.77 32.23 15.65
CA ASN A 282 -1.72 33.20 15.12
C ASN A 282 -3.16 32.66 15.25
N THR A 283 -3.95 32.72 14.17
CA THR A 283 -5.33 32.23 14.13
C THR A 283 -5.42 30.93 13.32
N GLY A 284 -6.45 30.13 13.59
CA GLY A 284 -6.72 28.90 12.86
C GLY A 284 -5.77 27.74 13.19
N GLY A 285 -5.62 26.83 12.23
CA GLY A 285 -4.76 25.66 12.25
C GLY A 285 -4.46 25.29 10.81
N MET A 286 -3.17 25.08 10.50
CA MET A 286 -2.70 24.60 9.21
C MET A 286 -1.32 23.99 9.41
N GLU A 287 -1.15 22.78 8.91
CA GLU A 287 0.04 21.98 8.99
C GLU A 287 0.86 22.06 7.69
N TYR A 288 2.19 22.09 7.84
CA TYR A 288 3.18 22.15 6.75
C TYR A 288 4.30 21.16 7.04
N ASP A 289 5.20 20.91 6.07
CA ASP A 289 6.35 20.02 6.28
C ASP A 289 7.26 20.55 7.41
N GLY A 290 7.16 20.01 8.62
CA GLY A 290 7.90 20.49 9.78
C GLY A 290 7.55 21.92 10.18
N ALA A 291 6.30 22.35 9.98
CA ALA A 291 5.83 23.62 10.51
C ALA A 291 4.31 23.68 10.67
N THR A 292 3.84 24.72 11.35
CA THR A 292 2.41 25.03 11.44
C THR A 292 2.16 26.53 11.62
N THR A 293 1.04 27.01 11.09
CA THR A 293 0.36 28.22 11.56
C THR A 293 -0.81 27.80 12.42
N THR A 294 -0.87 28.24 13.68
CA THR A 294 -1.83 27.68 14.62
C THR A 294 -2.20 28.62 15.74
N SER A 295 -3.42 28.47 16.26
CA SER A 295 -3.84 29.01 17.54
C SER A 295 -3.32 28.13 18.70
N PRO A 296 -3.23 28.65 19.94
CA PRO A 296 -2.83 27.85 21.09
C PRO A 296 -3.71 26.61 21.33
N GLY A 297 -5.02 26.72 21.03
CA GLY A 297 -5.98 25.63 21.19
C GLY A 297 -5.75 24.48 20.21
N SER A 298 -5.30 24.79 18.98
CA SER A 298 -5.05 23.80 17.92
C SER A 298 -3.61 23.29 17.88
N LEU A 299 -2.70 23.86 18.69
CA LEU A 299 -1.27 23.52 18.63
C LEU A 299 -0.98 22.02 18.81
N SER A 300 -1.88 21.23 19.44
CA SER A 300 -1.66 19.78 19.62
C SER A 300 -1.80 19.06 18.30
N HIS A 301 -2.99 19.23 17.74
CA HIS A 301 -3.44 18.81 16.43
C HIS A 301 -2.39 19.11 15.35
N GLU A 302 -1.98 20.38 15.26
CA GLU A 302 -1.06 20.81 14.21
C GLU A 302 0.36 20.27 14.36
N VAL A 303 0.84 20.08 15.59
CA VAL A 303 2.17 19.46 15.80
C VAL A 303 2.10 17.97 15.47
N PHE A 304 0.98 17.29 15.78
CA PHE A 304 0.79 15.88 15.46
C PHE A 304 0.81 15.60 13.97
N HIS A 305 0.31 16.54 13.17
CA HIS A 305 0.36 16.46 11.72
C HIS A 305 1.78 16.34 11.11
N SER A 306 2.83 16.62 11.89
CA SER A 306 4.20 16.32 11.46
C SER A 306 4.43 14.82 11.17
N TRP A 307 3.65 13.93 11.77
CA TRP A 307 3.67 12.49 11.46
C TRP A 307 2.63 12.13 10.40
N TRP A 308 1.39 12.54 10.60
CA TRP A 308 0.26 12.22 9.72
C TRP A 308 -0.15 13.46 8.92
N ALA A 309 -0.30 13.33 7.60
CA ALA A 309 -0.50 14.42 6.63
C ALA A 309 0.79 15.09 6.14
N ARG A 310 1.86 15.16 6.93
CA ARG A 310 3.16 15.71 6.47
C ARG A 310 4.30 14.70 6.52
N GLY A 311 4.35 13.86 7.56
CA GLY A 311 5.36 12.79 7.67
C GLY A 311 5.09 11.62 6.73
N ILE A 312 3.81 11.31 6.50
CA ILE A 312 3.25 10.65 5.34
C ILE A 312 2.15 11.55 4.78
N LYS A 313 2.03 11.66 3.46
CA LYS A 313 1.11 12.61 2.81
C LYS A 313 0.05 11.85 2.00
N PRO A 314 -1.13 12.42 1.75
CA PRO A 314 -2.10 11.78 0.87
C PRO A 314 -1.60 11.70 -0.58
N SER A 315 -1.89 10.58 -1.26
CA SER A 315 -1.57 10.39 -2.69
C SER A 315 -2.45 11.23 -3.62
N SER A 316 -3.61 11.64 -3.16
CA SER A 316 -4.54 12.53 -3.86
C SER A 316 -5.39 13.28 -2.84
N GLN A 317 -6.06 14.37 -3.22
CA GLN A 317 -6.91 15.07 -2.24
C GLN A 317 -8.08 14.22 -1.73
N PRO A 318 -8.74 13.35 -2.53
CA PRO A 318 -9.68 12.37 -1.98
C PRO A 318 -9.11 11.46 -0.90
N ASP A 319 -7.81 11.16 -0.97
CA ASP A 319 -7.16 10.37 0.07
C ASP A 319 -6.89 11.20 1.33
N ALA A 320 -7.04 12.53 1.32
CA ALA A 320 -6.65 13.37 2.45
C ALA A 320 -7.41 13.04 3.73
N TRP A 321 -8.69 12.65 3.68
CA TRP A 321 -9.58 12.52 4.84
C TRP A 321 -9.01 11.88 6.11
N TRP A 322 -8.07 10.92 5.95
CA TRP A 322 -7.48 10.24 7.10
C TRP A 322 -6.53 11.14 7.90
N ASP A 323 -6.08 12.27 7.35
CA ASP A 323 -5.26 13.25 8.05
C ASP A 323 -5.97 13.80 9.29
N GLU A 324 -7.09 14.47 9.07
CA GLU A 324 -7.91 15.12 10.08
C GLU A 324 -8.63 14.10 10.91
N ALA A 325 -9.09 13.00 10.30
CA ALA A 325 -9.74 11.92 11.00
C ALA A 325 -8.84 11.28 12.06
N TRP A 326 -7.61 10.91 11.67
CA TRP A 326 -6.69 10.24 12.58
C TRP A 326 -6.13 11.19 13.63
N THR A 327 -5.82 12.44 13.24
CA THR A 327 -5.34 13.49 14.14
C THR A 327 -6.40 13.82 15.19
N THR A 328 -7.65 14.03 14.77
CA THR A 328 -8.78 14.27 15.70
C THR A 328 -9.03 13.09 16.62
N TYR A 329 -8.95 11.85 16.11
CA TYR A 329 -9.06 10.66 16.94
C TYR A 329 -8.00 10.60 18.03
N TYR A 330 -6.75 10.89 17.65
CA TYR A 330 -5.64 10.90 18.59
C TYR A 330 -5.76 12.02 19.62
N ASP A 331 -6.13 13.23 19.20
CA ASP A 331 -6.31 14.38 20.11
C ASP A 331 -7.49 14.19 21.06
N GLY A 332 -8.58 13.54 20.63
CA GLY A 332 -9.80 13.30 21.41
C GLY A 332 -9.69 12.29 22.57
N GLY A 333 -8.49 12.06 23.11
CA GLY A 333 -8.27 11.15 24.25
C GLY A 333 -7.01 10.28 24.15
N GLY A 334 -5.99 10.71 23.40
CA GLY A 334 -4.79 9.92 23.11
C GLY A 334 -5.07 8.77 22.12
N GLY A 335 -6.18 8.87 21.38
CA GLY A 335 -6.70 7.80 20.54
C GLY A 335 -7.04 6.57 21.34
N ASN A 336 -7.75 6.72 22.48
CA ASN A 336 -8.23 5.61 23.34
C ASN A 336 -9.75 5.36 23.24
N LEU A 337 -10.48 6.23 22.52
CA LEU A 337 -11.94 6.08 22.37
C LEU A 337 -12.27 4.91 21.45
N SER A 338 -13.33 4.17 21.77
CA SER A 338 -13.71 2.96 21.07
C SER A 338 -15.23 2.81 21.07
N PHE A 339 -15.85 2.87 19.89
CA PHE A 339 -17.29 2.72 19.71
C PHE A 339 -17.55 1.79 18.53
N PRO A 340 -18.30 0.68 18.68
CA PRO A 340 -18.58 -0.23 17.58
C PRO A 340 -19.25 0.45 16.39
N PHE A 341 -18.95 0.00 15.18
CA PHE A 341 -19.69 0.42 13.99
C PHE A 341 -21.17 0.04 14.11
N ASN A 342 -22.05 0.99 13.76
CA ASN A 342 -23.45 0.69 13.50
C ASN A 342 -23.68 0.62 11.98
N PHE A 343 -23.65 -0.58 11.42
CA PHE A 343 -23.87 -0.81 9.99
C PHE A 343 -25.29 -0.53 9.51
N ALA A 344 -26.24 -0.17 10.39
CA ALA A 344 -27.54 0.35 9.98
C ALA A 344 -27.52 1.86 9.65
N ASN A 345 -26.46 2.58 10.06
CA ASN A 345 -26.30 4.00 9.71
C ASN A 345 -26.19 4.20 8.20
N ALA A 346 -26.51 5.41 7.74
CA ALA A 346 -26.32 5.79 6.34
C ALA A 346 -24.83 5.69 5.94
N PRO A 347 -24.53 5.38 4.66
CA PRO A 347 -23.16 5.45 4.16
C PRO A 347 -22.56 6.85 4.30
N VAL A 348 -21.24 6.91 4.47
CA VAL A 348 -20.47 8.15 4.53
C VAL A 348 -19.38 8.11 3.47
N GLU A 349 -19.33 9.12 2.61
CA GLU A 349 -18.27 9.29 1.63
C GLU A 349 -17.22 10.26 2.18
N LEU A 350 -16.03 9.72 2.49
CA LEU A 350 -14.84 10.49 2.88
C LEU A 350 -13.73 10.40 1.82
N CYS A 351 -13.72 9.34 1.01
CA CYS A 351 -12.77 9.16 -0.09
C CYS A 351 -13.52 9.07 -1.43
N PRO A 352 -14.01 10.20 -1.97
CA PRO A 352 -14.71 10.21 -3.25
C PRO A 352 -13.79 9.71 -4.38
N ARG A 353 -14.35 9.01 -5.37
CA ARG A 353 -13.53 8.33 -6.40
C ARG A 353 -13.06 9.23 -7.54
N ASN A 354 -13.48 10.50 -7.59
CA ASN A 354 -12.97 11.43 -8.59
C ASN A 354 -11.58 11.96 -8.18
N PRO A 355 -10.49 11.61 -8.89
CA PRO A 355 -9.13 12.03 -8.54
C PRO A 355 -8.87 13.52 -8.74
N TRP A 356 -9.80 14.25 -9.37
CA TRP A 356 -9.72 15.70 -9.62
C TRP A 356 -10.37 16.55 -8.52
N ILE A 357 -10.88 15.93 -7.46
CA ILE A 357 -11.32 16.67 -6.27
C ILE A 357 -10.13 17.34 -5.61
N ARG A 358 -10.38 18.52 -5.03
CA ARG A 358 -9.33 19.41 -4.50
C ARG A 358 -9.67 19.98 -3.12
N ILE A 359 -10.58 19.32 -2.43
CA ILE A 359 -10.87 19.57 -1.02
C ILE A 359 -10.77 18.26 -0.23
N THR A 360 -10.30 18.34 1.00
CA THR A 360 -10.50 17.27 1.98
C THR A 360 -12.00 17.09 2.20
N ALA A 361 -12.46 15.86 2.41
CA ALA A 361 -13.87 15.60 2.65
C ALA A 361 -14.32 16.35 3.93
N PRO A 362 -15.39 17.18 3.88
CA PRO A 362 -15.79 17.98 5.04
C PRO A 362 -16.09 17.17 6.31
N GLY A 363 -16.51 15.90 6.15
CA GLY A 363 -16.79 14.99 7.27
C GLY A 363 -15.57 14.36 7.96
N SER A 364 -14.35 14.75 7.59
CA SER A 364 -13.12 14.09 8.08
C SER A 364 -12.94 14.20 9.59
N TYR A 365 -13.19 15.38 10.17
CA TYR A 365 -13.09 15.62 11.62
C TYR A 365 -14.10 14.82 12.45
N ASP A 366 -15.35 14.71 11.97
CA ASP A 366 -16.44 14.09 12.75
C ASP A 366 -16.64 12.63 12.39
N ALA A 367 -17.00 12.36 11.13
CA ALA A 367 -17.30 11.02 10.66
C ALA A 367 -16.01 10.19 10.53
N GLY A 368 -14.90 10.79 10.12
CA GLY A 368 -13.59 10.13 10.11
C GLY A 368 -13.09 9.77 11.51
N ASN A 369 -13.23 10.66 12.50
CA ASN A 369 -12.94 10.34 13.89
C ASN A 369 -13.84 9.19 14.41
N THR A 370 -15.12 9.21 14.05
CA THR A 370 -16.06 8.13 14.37
C THR A 370 -15.64 6.80 13.73
N PHE A 371 -15.14 6.83 12.50
CA PHE A 371 -14.60 5.66 11.82
C PHE A 371 -13.44 5.03 12.60
N TRP A 372 -12.47 5.83 13.08
CA TRP A 372 -11.35 5.31 13.87
C TRP A 372 -11.76 4.72 15.22
N LYS A 373 -12.79 5.28 15.87
CA LYS A 373 -13.40 4.69 17.06
C LYS A 373 -14.02 3.31 16.75
N GLY A 374 -14.61 3.18 15.55
CA GLY A 374 -15.11 1.91 14.99
C GLY A 374 -14.01 0.87 14.77
N ILE A 375 -12.92 1.26 14.10
CA ILE A 375 -11.76 0.38 13.90
C ILE A 375 -11.16 -0.04 15.25
N SER A 376 -11.02 0.90 16.20
CA SER A 376 -10.55 0.59 17.56
C SER A 376 -11.44 -0.44 18.26
N ALA A 377 -12.76 -0.41 18.04
CA ALA A 377 -13.68 -1.40 18.58
C ALA A 377 -13.57 -2.78 17.90
N LEU A 378 -13.19 -2.82 16.61
CA LEU A 378 -13.01 -4.07 15.86
C LEU A 378 -11.73 -4.82 16.25
N ILE A 379 -10.61 -4.11 16.43
CA ILE A 379 -9.29 -4.74 16.57
C ILE A 379 -8.62 -4.45 17.92
N GLY A 380 -9.22 -3.60 18.75
CA GLY A 380 -8.66 -3.16 20.00
C GLY A 380 -7.71 -1.97 19.84
N ASN A 381 -7.71 -1.11 20.85
CA ASN A 381 -7.00 0.15 20.80
C ASN A 381 -5.47 0.01 20.68
N ILE A 382 -4.89 -0.86 21.50
CA ILE A 382 -3.44 -1.11 21.53
C ILE A 382 -2.98 -1.64 20.17
N ALA A 383 -3.74 -2.56 19.58
CA ALA A 383 -3.45 -3.10 18.26
C ALA A 383 -3.55 -2.00 17.19
N LEU A 384 -4.61 -1.19 17.18
CA LEU A 384 -4.75 -0.09 16.23
C LEU A 384 -3.57 0.89 16.31
N ARG A 385 -3.20 1.35 17.51
CA ARG A 385 -2.06 2.27 17.69
C ARG A 385 -0.74 1.63 17.22
N SER A 386 -0.52 0.35 17.52
CA SER A 386 0.67 -0.41 17.07
C SER A 386 0.72 -0.55 15.55
N LEU A 387 -0.43 -0.85 14.92
CA LEU A 387 -0.54 -0.95 13.46
C LEU A 387 -0.32 0.40 12.79
N MET A 388 -0.92 1.48 13.29
CA MET A 388 -0.74 2.82 12.73
C MET A 388 0.70 3.33 12.89
N LYS A 389 1.35 3.07 14.04
CA LYS A 389 2.79 3.29 14.21
C LYS A 389 3.60 2.55 13.16
N SER A 390 3.35 1.26 13.00
CA SER A 390 4.08 0.41 12.04
C SER A 390 3.81 0.83 10.59
N PHE A 391 2.59 1.30 10.29
CA PHE A 391 2.21 1.87 9.00
C PHE A 391 3.00 3.14 8.71
N TYR A 392 3.01 4.11 9.64
CA TYR A 392 3.80 5.32 9.51
C TYR A 392 5.28 5.01 9.26
N VAL A 393 5.88 4.13 10.07
CA VAL A 393 7.29 3.74 9.90
C VAL A 393 7.53 3.09 8.52
N LYS A 394 6.59 2.29 8.02
CA LYS A 394 6.69 1.63 6.70
C LYS A 394 6.63 2.62 5.54
N TYR A 395 5.81 3.66 5.64
CA TYR A 395 5.53 4.62 4.56
C TYR A 395 6.11 6.02 4.81
N LYS A 396 6.99 6.17 5.81
CA LYS A 396 7.58 7.44 6.19
C LYS A 396 8.18 8.14 4.97
N SER A 397 7.83 9.41 4.80
CA SER A 397 8.26 10.28 3.70
C SER A 397 7.75 9.86 2.31
N THR A 398 6.70 9.03 2.23
CA THR A 398 6.01 8.69 0.97
C THR A 398 4.60 9.27 0.91
N LEU A 399 3.98 9.15 -0.25
CA LEU A 399 2.56 9.41 -0.46
C LEU A 399 1.75 8.13 -0.20
N VAL A 400 0.56 8.29 0.37
CA VAL A 400 -0.28 7.19 0.85
C VAL A 400 -1.72 7.34 0.37
N SER A 401 -2.29 6.25 -0.15
CA SER A 401 -3.70 6.16 -0.53
C SER A 401 -4.56 5.56 0.58
N THR A 402 -5.86 5.84 0.54
CA THR A 402 -6.88 5.22 1.41
C THR A 402 -6.86 3.69 1.26
N THR A 403 -6.67 3.19 0.02
CA THR A 403 -6.60 1.75 -0.26
C THR A 403 -5.38 1.09 0.39
N GLN A 404 -4.25 1.80 0.54
CA GLN A 404 -3.08 1.27 1.23
C GLN A 404 -3.33 1.14 2.74
N ILE A 405 -4.07 2.07 3.34
CA ILE A 405 -4.48 1.99 4.76
C ILE A 405 -5.42 0.80 4.96
N GLU A 406 -6.46 0.68 4.13
CA GLU A 406 -7.39 -0.46 4.16
C GLU A 406 -6.66 -1.79 4.03
N SER A 407 -5.83 -1.91 2.98
CA SER A 407 -5.05 -3.13 2.70
C SER A 407 -4.17 -3.50 3.89
N TYR A 408 -3.49 -2.52 4.49
CA TYR A 408 -2.61 -2.76 5.62
C TYR A 408 -3.36 -3.18 6.88
N LEU A 409 -4.47 -2.50 7.21
CA LEU A 409 -5.27 -2.83 8.39
C LEU A 409 -5.90 -4.21 8.25
N LEU A 410 -6.45 -4.55 7.10
CA LEU A 410 -6.96 -5.90 6.84
C LEU A 410 -5.84 -6.94 6.93
N ALA A 411 -4.74 -6.73 6.22
CA ALA A 411 -3.65 -7.70 6.16
C ALA A 411 -3.03 -7.99 7.52
N LYS A 412 -2.95 -7.00 8.41
CA LYS A 412 -2.26 -7.13 9.70
C LYS A 412 -3.16 -7.41 10.89
N SER A 413 -4.43 -6.99 10.85
CA SER A 413 -5.39 -7.37 11.89
C SER A 413 -6.06 -8.72 11.64
N GLY A 414 -6.16 -9.12 10.36
CA GLY A 414 -6.94 -10.30 9.96
C GLY A 414 -8.45 -10.15 10.12
N ASN A 415 -8.95 -8.93 10.41
CA ASN A 415 -10.39 -8.71 10.61
C ASN A 415 -11.07 -8.28 9.29
N ALA A 416 -11.79 -9.21 8.66
CA ALA A 416 -12.46 -8.99 7.38
C ALA A 416 -13.57 -7.92 7.42
N THR A 417 -14.14 -7.61 8.59
CA THR A 417 -15.15 -6.54 8.75
C THR A 417 -14.58 -5.14 8.44
N ILE A 418 -13.26 -5.00 8.35
CA ILE A 418 -12.62 -3.77 7.87
C ILE A 418 -13.08 -3.44 6.44
N VAL A 419 -13.22 -4.44 5.56
CA VAL A 419 -13.69 -4.25 4.17
C VAL A 419 -15.09 -3.63 4.17
N ASP A 420 -15.97 -4.11 5.06
CA ASP A 420 -17.32 -3.58 5.23
C ASP A 420 -17.32 -2.14 5.74
N ALA A 421 -16.43 -1.83 6.70
CA ALA A 421 -16.30 -0.50 7.27
C ALA A 421 -15.82 0.52 6.23
N PHE A 422 -14.78 0.19 5.46
CA PHE A 422 -14.30 1.06 4.37
C PHE A 422 -15.35 1.21 3.26
N HIS A 423 -15.99 0.11 2.86
CA HIS A 423 -17.07 0.11 1.87
C HIS A 423 -18.15 1.15 2.22
N LYS A 424 -18.65 1.10 3.46
CA LYS A 424 -19.82 1.88 3.87
C LYS A 424 -19.48 3.28 4.37
N PHE A 425 -18.41 3.44 5.15
CA PHE A 425 -18.15 4.67 5.90
C PHE A 425 -16.98 5.50 5.37
N ILE A 426 -16.22 4.98 4.39
CA ILE A 426 -15.15 5.73 3.73
C ILE A 426 -15.48 5.96 2.26
N TYR A 427 -15.88 4.92 1.54
CA TYR A 427 -16.22 5.02 0.12
C TYR A 427 -17.69 5.43 -0.13
N GLY A 428 -18.50 5.59 0.92
CA GLY A 428 -19.89 6.03 0.80
C GLY A 428 -20.82 5.06 0.07
N ILE A 429 -20.47 3.78 0.02
CA ILE A 429 -21.23 2.81 -0.76
C ILE A 429 -22.33 2.20 0.11
N GLY A 430 -23.58 2.31 -0.36
CA GLY A 430 -24.74 1.69 0.25
C GLY A 430 -24.72 0.16 0.19
N ASP A 431 -25.61 -0.46 0.98
CA ASP A 431 -25.76 -1.91 0.96
C ASP A 431 -26.13 -2.39 -0.46
N PRO A 432 -25.58 -3.52 -0.92
CA PRO A 432 -25.83 -4.02 -2.25
C PRO A 432 -27.32 -4.36 -2.41
N VAL A 433 -27.90 -4.03 -3.57
CA VAL A 433 -29.34 -4.21 -3.85
C VAL A 433 -29.74 -5.69 -3.85
N SER A 434 -28.83 -6.56 -4.28
CA SER A 434 -28.91 -8.01 -4.16
C SER A 434 -27.61 -8.55 -3.59
N THR A 435 -27.63 -9.74 -3.00
CA THR A 435 -26.43 -10.42 -2.50
C THR A 435 -25.38 -10.50 -3.63
N PRO A 436 -24.22 -9.83 -3.47
CA PRO A 436 -23.14 -9.95 -4.44
C PRO A 436 -22.55 -11.36 -4.40
N ASP A 437 -21.92 -11.77 -5.49
CA ASP A 437 -21.18 -13.05 -5.58
C ASP A 437 -19.90 -12.76 -6.36
N ILE A 438 -18.81 -12.64 -5.62
CA ILE A 438 -17.46 -12.45 -6.15
C ILE A 438 -16.69 -13.75 -6.03
N TRP A 439 -16.01 -14.16 -7.11
CA TRP A 439 -15.43 -15.48 -7.14
C TRP A 439 -14.11 -15.58 -7.89
N LEU A 440 -13.37 -16.63 -7.58
CA LEU A 440 -12.19 -17.10 -8.30
C LEU A 440 -12.46 -18.52 -8.76
N LYS A 441 -11.94 -18.89 -9.93
CA LYS A 441 -11.99 -20.26 -10.42
C LYS A 441 -11.09 -21.15 -9.58
N ASP A 442 -11.65 -22.22 -9.04
CA ASP A 442 -10.87 -23.30 -8.42
C ASP A 442 -10.16 -24.17 -9.47
N ASP A 443 -10.81 -24.40 -10.61
CA ASP A 443 -10.34 -25.29 -11.67
C ASP A 443 -10.65 -24.71 -13.05
N THR A 444 -9.91 -25.15 -14.08
CA THR A 444 -10.16 -24.74 -15.47
C THR A 444 -11.58 -25.03 -15.97
N THR A 445 -12.20 -26.10 -15.47
CA THR A 445 -13.58 -26.50 -15.76
C THR A 445 -14.63 -25.72 -14.98
N ASP A 446 -14.22 -24.93 -13.98
CA ASP A 446 -15.14 -24.05 -13.26
C ASP A 446 -15.51 -22.86 -14.14
N VAL A 447 -16.67 -22.98 -14.78
CA VAL A 447 -17.22 -21.97 -15.69
C VAL A 447 -18.37 -21.18 -15.07
N LEU A 448 -18.87 -21.60 -13.90
CA LEU A 448 -20.04 -21.01 -13.24
C LEU A 448 -19.77 -20.44 -11.84
N GLY A 449 -18.60 -20.67 -11.25
CA GLY A 449 -18.28 -20.20 -9.90
C GLY A 449 -19.13 -20.90 -8.85
N ASN A 450 -19.05 -22.23 -8.83
CA ASN A 450 -19.84 -23.06 -7.91
C ASN A 450 -19.17 -23.17 -6.55
N ASN A 451 -19.95 -23.00 -5.47
CA ASN A 451 -19.46 -23.13 -4.08
C ASN A 451 -19.06 -24.57 -3.68
N LEU A 452 -19.34 -25.58 -4.50
CA LEU A 452 -19.00 -26.98 -4.22
C LEU A 452 -18.47 -27.62 -5.49
N LEU A 453 -17.14 -27.76 -5.57
CA LEU A 453 -16.47 -28.35 -6.72
C LEU A 453 -15.80 -29.67 -6.38
N THR A 454 -15.66 -30.51 -7.40
CA THR A 454 -14.95 -31.81 -7.35
C THR A 454 -13.67 -31.80 -8.19
N GLY A 455 -13.23 -30.61 -8.63
CA GLY A 455 -12.07 -30.39 -9.51
C GLY A 455 -10.75 -30.14 -8.77
N ARG A 456 -9.70 -29.73 -9.51
CA ARG A 456 -8.32 -29.54 -9.03
C ARG A 456 -8.12 -28.21 -8.29
N PHE A 457 -8.93 -27.94 -7.27
CA PHE A 457 -9.00 -26.65 -6.55
C PHE A 457 -7.69 -26.18 -5.92
N TRP A 458 -6.73 -27.09 -5.70
CA TRP A 458 -5.39 -26.76 -5.18
C TRP A 458 -4.44 -26.20 -6.26
N ASN A 459 -4.90 -26.09 -7.51
CA ASN A 459 -4.16 -25.50 -8.61
C ASN A 459 -5.04 -24.56 -9.46
N SER A 460 -5.61 -23.54 -8.80
CA SER A 460 -6.42 -22.50 -9.44
C SER A 460 -5.73 -21.87 -10.65
N PRO A 461 -6.43 -21.72 -11.79
CA PRO A 461 -5.94 -20.96 -12.94
C PRO A 461 -6.04 -19.45 -12.74
N ASP A 462 -6.79 -18.99 -11.73
CA ASP A 462 -6.95 -17.57 -11.43
C ASP A 462 -5.88 -17.03 -10.50
N ILE A 463 -5.00 -17.89 -9.99
CA ILE A 463 -3.82 -17.50 -9.23
C ILE A 463 -2.58 -17.79 -10.09
N TRP A 464 -1.66 -16.84 -10.18
CA TRP A 464 -0.35 -17.10 -10.79
C TRP A 464 0.73 -16.20 -10.22
N VAL A 465 1.98 -16.48 -10.62
CA VAL A 465 3.17 -15.76 -10.17
C VAL A 465 3.91 -15.26 -11.39
N ARG A 466 4.47 -14.05 -11.30
CA ARG A 466 5.42 -13.47 -12.25
C ARG A 466 6.70 -13.09 -11.52
N ASN A 467 7.85 -13.27 -12.18
CA ASN A 467 9.15 -12.87 -11.63
C ASN A 467 9.46 -11.37 -11.88
N LYS A 468 8.57 -10.67 -12.60
CA LYS A 468 8.62 -9.23 -12.86
C LYS A 468 7.23 -8.61 -12.74
N ASP A 469 7.19 -7.30 -12.47
CA ASP A 469 5.96 -6.51 -12.51
C ASP A 469 5.58 -6.19 -13.97
N ASP A 470 5.14 -7.21 -14.72
CA ASP A 470 4.98 -7.13 -16.19
C ASP A 470 3.54 -7.35 -16.68
N ASP A 471 2.60 -7.57 -15.75
CA ASP A 471 1.19 -7.86 -16.05
C ASP A 471 0.96 -9.05 -17.00
N GLY A 472 1.97 -9.92 -17.12
CA GLY A 472 1.86 -11.17 -17.84
C GLY A 472 0.84 -12.10 -17.19
N LEU A 473 0.14 -12.88 -18.02
CA LEU A 473 -0.95 -13.77 -17.58
C LEU A 473 -0.52 -15.23 -17.40
N THR A 474 0.74 -15.55 -17.67
CA THR A 474 1.27 -16.92 -17.61
C THR A 474 1.98 -17.13 -16.28
N HIS A 475 1.70 -18.24 -15.60
CA HIS A 475 2.41 -18.63 -14.39
C HIS A 475 3.89 -18.88 -14.66
N GLN A 476 4.74 -18.41 -13.75
CA GLN A 476 6.16 -18.73 -13.64
C GLN A 476 6.45 -19.28 -12.25
N SER A 477 7.41 -20.18 -12.14
CA SER A 477 7.95 -20.59 -10.85
C SER A 477 8.55 -19.35 -10.14
N PRO A 478 8.23 -19.10 -8.86
CA PRO A 478 8.84 -18.03 -8.09
C PRO A 478 10.37 -18.13 -8.05
N GLU A 479 11.06 -16.99 -8.09
CA GLU A 479 12.51 -16.98 -8.01
C GLU A 479 12.96 -16.51 -6.62
N PHE A 480 13.63 -17.41 -5.89
CA PHE A 480 14.25 -17.07 -4.61
C PHE A 480 15.34 -16.00 -4.80
N GLY A 481 15.48 -15.12 -3.81
CA GLY A 481 16.52 -14.10 -3.85
C GLY A 481 16.16 -12.84 -4.64
N GLN A 482 14.93 -12.75 -5.16
CA GLN A 482 14.35 -11.52 -5.71
C GLN A 482 12.87 -11.35 -5.35
N ASP A 483 12.31 -10.18 -5.66
CA ASP A 483 10.87 -10.00 -5.54
C ASP A 483 10.13 -10.76 -6.64
N ASN A 484 8.94 -11.25 -6.31
CA ASN A 484 8.00 -11.82 -7.25
C ASN A 484 6.67 -11.09 -7.12
N TRP A 485 5.73 -11.36 -8.02
CA TRP A 485 4.39 -10.78 -8.00
C TRP A 485 3.36 -11.89 -8.05
N ILE A 486 2.46 -11.90 -7.08
CA ILE A 486 1.34 -12.84 -7.02
C ILE A 486 0.12 -12.14 -7.59
N TYR A 487 -0.50 -12.75 -8.57
CA TYR A 487 -1.67 -12.25 -9.27
C TYR A 487 -2.89 -13.09 -8.91
N ALA A 488 -4.05 -12.45 -8.84
CA ALA A 488 -5.35 -13.10 -8.79
C ALA A 488 -6.29 -12.48 -9.81
N ARG A 489 -7.11 -13.30 -10.46
CA ARG A 489 -8.21 -12.83 -11.31
C ARG A 489 -9.54 -13.09 -10.62
N VAL A 490 -10.23 -11.99 -10.32
CA VAL A 490 -11.49 -12.00 -9.59
C VAL A 490 -12.64 -11.71 -10.53
N ARG A 491 -13.78 -12.35 -10.33
CA ARG A 491 -14.96 -12.25 -11.20
C ARG A 491 -16.19 -11.82 -10.46
N ASN A 492 -17.04 -11.09 -11.16
CA ASN A 492 -18.38 -10.79 -10.72
C ASN A 492 -19.36 -11.73 -11.41
N LYS A 493 -20.03 -12.58 -10.64
CA LYS A 493 -21.00 -13.54 -11.17
C LYS A 493 -22.32 -12.89 -11.59
N SER A 494 -22.64 -11.72 -11.02
CA SER A 494 -23.87 -11.01 -11.36
C SER A 494 -23.85 -10.58 -12.82
N ALA A 495 -24.95 -10.82 -13.54
CA ALA A 495 -25.12 -10.34 -14.91
C ALA A 495 -25.62 -8.89 -15.01
N VAL A 496 -26.02 -8.28 -13.87
CA VAL A 496 -26.65 -6.95 -13.86
C VAL A 496 -26.05 -5.97 -12.86
N GLN A 497 -25.48 -6.45 -11.75
CA GLN A 497 -24.98 -5.61 -10.66
C GLN A 497 -23.47 -5.42 -10.75
N VAL A 498 -23.01 -4.17 -10.60
CA VAL A 498 -21.59 -3.85 -10.45
C VAL A 498 -21.15 -4.12 -9.00
N ILE A 499 -20.01 -4.79 -8.79
CA ILE A 499 -19.35 -4.81 -7.48
C ILE A 499 -18.55 -3.51 -7.34
N LYS A 500 -19.07 -2.59 -6.53
CA LYS A 500 -18.51 -1.24 -6.41
C LYS A 500 -17.16 -1.20 -5.67
N HIS A 501 -16.92 -2.12 -4.75
CA HIS A 501 -15.71 -2.22 -3.94
C HIS A 501 -15.48 -3.66 -3.49
N PHE A 502 -14.24 -4.15 -3.58
CA PHE A 502 -13.83 -5.45 -3.09
C PHE A 502 -12.35 -5.44 -2.68
N ALA A 503 -11.95 -6.39 -1.83
CA ALA A 503 -10.57 -6.62 -1.42
C ALA A 503 -10.17 -8.07 -1.69
N VAL A 504 -8.90 -8.31 -1.99
CA VAL A 504 -8.34 -9.64 -2.26
C VAL A 504 -7.15 -9.86 -1.35
N ALA A 505 -7.31 -10.74 -0.38
CA ALA A 505 -6.26 -11.11 0.56
C ALA A 505 -5.42 -12.24 -0.01
N PHE A 506 -4.10 -12.06 -0.01
CA PHE A 506 -3.14 -13.07 -0.47
C PHE A 506 -2.31 -13.54 0.71
N ASN A 507 -2.21 -14.86 0.88
CA ASN A 507 -1.32 -15.47 1.86
C ASN A 507 -0.47 -16.57 1.22
N VAL A 508 0.68 -16.85 1.82
CA VAL A 508 1.58 -17.92 1.41
C VAL A 508 1.88 -18.79 2.62
N LYS A 509 1.40 -20.03 2.59
CA LYS A 509 1.72 -21.03 3.61
C LYS A 509 3.05 -21.69 3.26
N HIS A 510 3.94 -21.76 4.23
CA HIS A 510 5.30 -22.30 4.08
C HIS A 510 5.38 -23.83 4.10
N TYR A 511 4.23 -24.51 4.02
CA TYR A 511 4.14 -25.97 3.98
C TYR A 511 3.10 -26.41 2.96
N ALA A 512 3.30 -27.60 2.39
CA ALA A 512 2.30 -28.28 1.59
C ALA A 512 1.18 -28.78 2.51
N GLY A 513 -0.06 -28.32 2.31
CA GLY A 513 -1.22 -28.72 3.12
C GLY A 513 -2.34 -29.25 2.25
N THR A 514 -2.99 -30.33 2.67
CA THR A 514 -4.16 -30.87 1.96
C THR A 514 -5.43 -30.06 2.20
N GLN A 515 -5.54 -29.36 3.34
CA GLN A 515 -6.74 -28.63 3.74
C GLN A 515 -6.36 -27.26 4.30
N PHE A 516 -6.95 -26.19 3.78
CA PHE A 516 -6.87 -24.84 4.34
C PHE A 516 -8.28 -24.32 4.61
N THR A 517 -8.43 -23.60 5.71
CA THR A 517 -9.72 -23.09 6.19
C THR A 517 -9.69 -21.58 6.40
N TYR A 518 -10.77 -20.91 6.02
CA TYR A 518 -10.97 -19.48 6.26
C TYR A 518 -11.52 -19.23 7.68
N PRO A 519 -11.13 -18.16 8.39
CA PRO A 519 -10.09 -17.20 8.03
C PRO A 519 -8.67 -17.67 8.38
N ASP A 520 -8.51 -18.66 9.25
CA ASP A 520 -7.24 -19.00 9.93
C ASP A 520 -6.02 -19.19 9.01
N ASP A 521 -6.22 -19.71 7.79
CA ASP A 521 -5.14 -19.88 6.81
C ASP A 521 -4.96 -18.69 5.87
N PHE A 522 -5.95 -17.82 5.77
CA PHE A 522 -6.01 -16.71 4.82
C PHE A 522 -5.68 -15.37 5.47
N LEU A 523 -5.99 -15.19 6.76
CA LEU A 523 -5.88 -13.95 7.51
C LEU A 523 -5.29 -14.22 8.91
N PRO A 524 -4.43 -13.33 9.46
CA PRO A 524 -3.73 -12.24 8.78
C PRO A 524 -2.91 -12.72 7.57
N CYS A 525 -2.68 -11.84 6.61
CA CYS A 525 -2.15 -12.22 5.30
C CYS A 525 -0.85 -11.48 4.95
N LEU A 526 -0.24 -11.89 3.83
CA LEU A 526 0.98 -11.28 3.32
C LEU A 526 0.70 -9.82 2.94
N ASP A 527 -0.26 -9.62 2.03
CA ASP A 527 -0.73 -8.32 1.57
C ASP A 527 -2.14 -8.42 0.96
N VAL A 528 -2.77 -7.28 0.72
CA VAL A 528 -4.11 -7.16 0.14
C VAL A 528 -4.07 -6.26 -1.09
N ALA A 529 -4.87 -6.60 -2.11
CA ALA A 529 -5.18 -5.69 -3.21
C ALA A 529 -6.65 -5.25 -3.14
N VAL A 530 -6.91 -3.95 -3.24
CA VAL A 530 -8.28 -3.37 -3.24
C VAL A 530 -8.67 -2.99 -4.67
N GLY A 531 -9.89 -3.32 -5.06
CA GLY A 531 -10.47 -3.03 -6.38
C GLY A 531 -11.85 -2.38 -6.29
N PHE A 532 -12.25 -1.73 -7.40
CA PHE A 532 -13.50 -1.00 -7.51
C PHE A 532 -14.18 -1.24 -8.85
N ASN A 533 -15.49 -1.06 -8.89
CA ASN A 533 -16.30 -1.05 -10.11
C ASN A 533 -16.10 -2.28 -11.03
N LEU A 534 -16.07 -3.47 -10.46
CA LEU A 534 -16.04 -4.71 -11.22
C LEU A 534 -17.40 -4.93 -11.90
N LEU A 535 -17.44 -4.72 -13.22
CA LEU A 535 -18.65 -4.72 -14.03
C LEU A 535 -19.37 -6.08 -14.03
N PRO A 536 -20.68 -6.13 -14.31
CA PRO A 536 -21.43 -7.38 -14.34
C PRO A 536 -20.85 -8.38 -15.36
N GLY A 537 -20.72 -9.65 -14.95
CA GLY A 537 -20.16 -10.74 -15.76
C GLY A 537 -18.68 -10.59 -16.14
N SER A 538 -18.01 -9.55 -15.63
CA SER A 538 -16.61 -9.25 -15.98
C SER A 538 -15.61 -9.83 -14.98
N SER A 539 -14.33 -9.73 -15.32
CA SER A 539 -13.23 -10.10 -14.43
C SER A 539 -12.22 -8.97 -14.33
N GLN A 540 -11.56 -8.85 -13.18
CA GLN A 540 -10.43 -7.94 -12.98
C GLN A 540 -9.23 -8.72 -12.44
N VAL A 541 -8.04 -8.39 -12.94
CA VAL A 541 -6.78 -8.89 -12.41
C VAL A 541 -6.27 -7.92 -11.35
N VAL A 542 -5.89 -8.44 -10.19
CA VAL A 542 -5.22 -7.71 -9.11
C VAL A 542 -3.91 -8.42 -8.77
N LYS A 543 -2.97 -7.70 -8.14
CA LYS A 543 -1.64 -8.23 -7.82
C LYS A 543 -1.08 -7.66 -6.53
N ILE A 544 -0.18 -8.41 -5.90
CA ILE A 544 0.66 -7.95 -4.79
C ILE A 544 2.14 -8.26 -5.06
N ARG A 545 3.04 -7.48 -4.46
CA ARG A 545 4.49 -7.75 -4.49
C ARG A 545 4.84 -8.73 -3.37
N TRP A 546 5.28 -9.93 -3.74
CA TRP A 546 5.89 -10.89 -2.85
C TRP A 546 7.37 -10.57 -2.65
N LYS A 547 7.66 -9.83 -1.58
CA LYS A 547 9.00 -9.30 -1.32
C LYS A 547 10.02 -10.42 -1.15
N LYS A 548 11.21 -10.25 -1.71
CA LYS A 548 12.40 -11.14 -1.65
C LYS A 548 12.59 -11.84 -0.32
N LYS A 549 12.50 -11.08 0.78
CA LYS A 549 12.72 -11.59 2.15
C LYS A 549 11.65 -12.58 2.64
N TYR A 550 10.51 -12.66 1.97
CA TYR A 550 9.41 -13.57 2.26
C TYR A 550 9.27 -14.67 1.20
N VAL A 551 10.05 -14.61 0.11
CA VAL A 551 10.07 -15.67 -0.91
C VAL A 551 10.82 -16.87 -0.35
N LEU A 552 10.21 -18.04 -0.46
CA LEU A 552 10.78 -19.27 0.06
C LEU A 552 12.05 -19.67 -0.71
N PRO A 553 13.04 -20.32 -0.05
CA PRO A 553 14.23 -20.84 -0.70
C PRO A 553 13.92 -21.81 -1.86
N ALA A 554 14.89 -22.00 -2.76
CA ALA A 554 14.86 -23.11 -3.70
C ALA A 554 14.74 -24.44 -2.94
N ASN A 555 14.03 -25.42 -3.52
CA ASN A 555 13.60 -26.65 -2.83
C ASN A 555 12.63 -26.35 -1.66
N SER A 556 11.55 -25.64 -1.98
CA SER A 556 10.42 -25.46 -1.07
C SER A 556 9.12 -25.80 -1.77
N HIS A 557 8.09 -26.07 -0.97
CA HIS A 557 6.72 -26.16 -1.43
C HIS A 557 5.89 -25.11 -0.68
N ALA A 558 5.26 -24.22 -1.44
CA ALA A 558 4.37 -23.19 -0.94
C ALA A 558 2.93 -23.47 -1.35
N CYS A 559 1.98 -23.16 -0.48
CA CYS A 559 0.58 -23.01 -0.87
C CYS A 559 0.21 -21.53 -0.88
N ILE A 560 -0.04 -20.96 -2.05
CA ILE A 560 -0.65 -19.64 -2.18
C ILE A 560 -2.15 -19.81 -1.96
N VAL A 561 -2.72 -19.06 -1.03
CA VAL A 561 -4.16 -19.05 -0.77
C VAL A 561 -4.68 -17.62 -0.91
N VAL A 562 -5.84 -17.48 -1.54
CA VAL A 562 -6.44 -16.18 -1.87
C VAL A 562 -7.90 -16.15 -1.44
N ALA A 563 -8.32 -15.07 -0.79
CA ALA A 563 -9.71 -14.81 -0.43
C ALA A 563 -10.20 -13.50 -1.07
N ALA A 564 -11.29 -13.56 -1.83
CA ALA A 564 -12.00 -12.38 -2.33
C ALA A 564 -13.11 -11.96 -1.35
N LEU A 565 -13.06 -10.71 -0.92
CA LEU A 565 -13.90 -10.15 0.14
C LEU A 565 -14.68 -8.96 -0.42
N THR A 566 -16.00 -8.95 -0.23
CA THR A 566 -16.84 -7.79 -0.51
C THR A 566 -18.00 -7.73 0.46
N ARG A 567 -18.50 -6.51 0.70
CA ARG A 567 -19.66 -6.31 1.56
C ARG A 567 -20.88 -7.06 1.03
N GLY A 568 -21.48 -7.86 1.89
CA GLY A 568 -22.67 -8.67 1.58
C GLY A 568 -22.37 -10.06 1.03
N ASP A 569 -21.09 -10.42 0.84
CA ASP A 569 -20.64 -11.73 0.36
C ASP A 569 -19.49 -12.24 1.24
N ALA A 570 -19.82 -12.54 2.50
CA ALA A 570 -18.84 -12.96 3.48
C ALA A 570 -18.63 -14.48 3.45
N THR A 571 -17.38 -14.92 3.37
CA THR A 571 -17.02 -16.32 3.54
C THR A 571 -17.28 -16.78 4.98
N VAL A 572 -17.92 -17.93 5.12
CA VAL A 572 -18.23 -18.53 6.43
C VAL A 572 -16.94 -19.02 7.09
N SER A 573 -16.78 -18.72 8.38
CA SER A 573 -15.64 -19.23 9.16
C SER A 573 -15.68 -20.76 9.25
N GLY A 574 -14.52 -21.39 9.02
CA GLY A 574 -14.35 -22.83 8.92
C GLY A 574 -14.53 -23.40 7.51
N SER A 575 -14.94 -22.59 6.52
CA SER A 575 -15.05 -23.04 5.12
C SER A 575 -13.68 -23.42 4.56
N HIS A 576 -13.64 -24.56 3.87
CA HIS A 576 -12.48 -24.96 3.06
C HIS A 576 -12.52 -24.32 1.68
N VAL A 577 -11.38 -24.33 0.96
CA VAL A 577 -11.27 -23.81 -0.41
C VAL A 577 -12.39 -24.34 -1.31
N TRP A 578 -12.64 -25.65 -1.34
CA TRP A 578 -13.67 -26.28 -2.18
C TRP A 578 -15.13 -26.03 -1.74
N GLU A 579 -15.34 -25.28 -0.66
CA GLU A 579 -16.66 -25.00 -0.05
C GLU A 579 -17.12 -23.55 -0.26
N SER A 580 -16.27 -22.70 -0.85
CA SER A 580 -16.59 -21.30 -1.13
C SER A 580 -15.84 -20.82 -2.36
N ASN A 581 -16.58 -20.31 -3.34
CA ASN A 581 -16.03 -19.76 -4.59
C ASN A 581 -15.26 -18.44 -4.37
N ASN A 582 -15.35 -17.82 -3.19
CA ASN A 582 -14.54 -16.69 -2.76
C ASN A 582 -13.10 -17.09 -2.40
N LEU A 583 -12.83 -18.37 -2.21
CA LEU A 583 -11.52 -18.91 -1.83
C LEU A 583 -10.89 -19.59 -3.03
N ALA A 584 -9.56 -19.48 -3.16
CA ALA A 584 -8.81 -20.25 -4.15
C ALA A 584 -7.41 -20.59 -3.62
N GLN A 585 -6.84 -21.67 -4.16
CA GLN A 585 -5.52 -22.15 -3.80
C GLN A 585 -4.66 -22.43 -5.03
N LYS A 586 -3.36 -22.17 -4.93
CA LYS A 586 -2.36 -22.65 -5.87
C LYS A 586 -1.12 -23.18 -5.15
N ASN A 587 -0.83 -24.45 -5.34
CA ASN A 587 0.44 -25.02 -4.93
C ASN A 587 1.55 -24.57 -5.88
N VAL A 588 2.70 -24.30 -5.30
CA VAL A 588 3.90 -23.91 -6.03
C VAL A 588 5.07 -24.71 -5.46
N THR A 589 5.60 -25.62 -6.26
CA THR A 589 6.79 -26.42 -5.92
C THR A 589 7.91 -26.01 -6.85
N ILE A 590 9.10 -25.79 -6.31
CA ILE A 590 10.27 -25.42 -7.13
C ILE A 590 11.41 -26.35 -6.74
N VAL A 591 11.49 -27.47 -7.43
CA VAL A 591 12.50 -28.49 -7.16
C VAL A 591 13.06 -29.02 -8.47
N ASP A 592 14.39 -28.99 -8.54
CA ASP A 592 15.16 -29.60 -9.61
C ASP A 592 15.77 -30.92 -9.10
N VAL A 593 15.57 -32.01 -9.85
CA VAL A 593 16.07 -33.34 -9.50
C VAL A 593 16.83 -33.92 -10.68
N LYS A 594 18.04 -34.43 -10.42
CA LYS A 594 18.85 -35.11 -11.44
C LYS A 594 18.34 -36.54 -11.72
N PRO A 595 18.59 -37.10 -12.92
CA PRO A 595 18.40 -38.52 -13.17
C PRO A 595 19.07 -39.37 -12.09
N ASN A 596 18.44 -40.50 -11.72
CA ASN A 596 18.86 -41.36 -10.61
C ASN A 596 18.80 -40.71 -9.21
N GLY A 597 18.23 -39.51 -9.09
CA GLY A 597 18.02 -38.82 -7.82
C GLY A 597 16.65 -39.06 -7.20
N PHE A 598 16.42 -38.47 -6.03
CA PHE A 598 15.11 -38.42 -5.40
C PHE A 598 14.85 -37.05 -4.78
N VAL A 599 13.58 -36.71 -4.59
CA VAL A 599 13.10 -35.58 -3.79
C VAL A 599 12.26 -36.08 -2.62
N LEU A 600 12.38 -35.44 -1.44
CA LEU A 600 11.53 -35.60 -0.26
C LEU A 600 10.77 -34.31 0.00
N ILE A 601 9.45 -34.35 -0.12
CA ILE A 601 8.58 -33.18 0.08
C ILE A 601 7.80 -33.35 1.38
N PRO A 602 8.04 -32.52 2.41
CA PRO A 602 7.21 -32.52 3.61
C PRO A 602 5.82 -31.97 3.29
N PHE A 603 4.79 -32.64 3.78
CA PHE A 603 3.40 -32.20 3.68
C PHE A 603 2.60 -32.55 4.92
N MET A 604 1.66 -31.66 5.24
CA MET A 604 0.71 -31.83 6.32
C MET A 604 -0.57 -32.45 5.81
N VAL A 605 -0.99 -33.52 6.46
CA VAL A 605 -2.35 -34.04 6.37
C VAL A 605 -3.09 -33.75 7.65
N GLY A 606 -4.35 -33.36 7.54
CA GLY A 606 -5.25 -33.13 8.66
C GLY A 606 -6.60 -33.77 8.42
N TYR A 607 -7.27 -34.17 9.50
CA TYR A 607 -8.67 -34.62 9.44
C TYR A 607 -9.57 -33.64 10.19
N ASN A 608 -9.89 -32.51 9.55
CA ASN A 608 -10.79 -31.47 10.09
C ASN A 608 -12.27 -31.69 9.73
N LEU A 609 -12.60 -32.77 9.02
CA LEU A 609 -13.98 -33.08 8.66
C LEU A 609 -14.78 -33.64 9.84
N LEU A 610 -16.05 -33.23 9.95
CA LEU A 610 -16.95 -33.58 11.05
C LEU A 610 -17.38 -35.06 11.11
N ILE A 611 -16.93 -35.94 10.22
CA ILE A 611 -17.47 -37.30 10.04
C ILE A 611 -16.58 -38.39 10.70
N LYS A 612 -17.19 -39.48 11.16
CA LYS A 612 -16.56 -40.64 11.82
C LYS A 612 -15.70 -41.51 10.85
N ALA A 613 -14.69 -40.98 10.17
CA ALA A 613 -13.79 -41.86 9.41
C ALA A 613 -12.65 -42.38 10.30
N THR A 614 -12.48 -43.69 10.34
CA THR A 614 -11.37 -44.39 11.00
C THR A 614 -10.20 -44.67 10.05
N ASN A 615 -10.36 -44.45 8.73
CA ASN A 615 -9.34 -44.71 7.70
C ASN A 615 -9.19 -43.48 6.77
N PHE A 616 -8.03 -42.82 6.87
CA PHE A 616 -7.60 -41.74 5.98
C PHE A 616 -7.15 -42.31 4.64
N LYS A 617 -7.55 -41.70 3.51
CA LYS A 617 -7.22 -42.17 2.15
C LYS A 617 -6.43 -41.10 1.39
N LEU A 618 -5.23 -41.45 0.94
CA LEU A 618 -4.42 -40.66 0.03
C LEU A 618 -4.37 -41.32 -1.34
N GLN A 619 -4.72 -40.58 -2.39
CA GLN A 619 -4.61 -41.02 -3.77
C GLN A 619 -3.51 -40.21 -4.46
N LEU A 620 -2.54 -40.90 -5.04
CA LEU A 620 -1.48 -40.32 -5.85
C LEU A 620 -1.83 -40.47 -7.34
N ILE A 621 -1.79 -39.37 -8.07
CA ILE A 621 -1.87 -39.31 -9.53
C ILE A 621 -0.49 -38.94 -10.06
N ARG A 622 0.07 -39.81 -10.93
CA ARG A 622 1.38 -39.64 -11.56
C ARG A 622 1.27 -39.02 -12.96
N PRO A 623 2.38 -38.48 -13.53
CA PRO A 623 2.40 -38.09 -14.93
C PRO A 623 1.94 -39.26 -15.84
N PRO A 624 1.05 -39.04 -16.83
CA PRO A 624 0.56 -40.11 -17.70
C PRO A 624 1.67 -40.87 -18.44
N LEU A 625 2.76 -40.17 -18.81
CA LEU A 625 3.92 -40.77 -19.48
C LEU A 625 4.79 -41.62 -18.55
N PHE A 626 4.66 -41.44 -17.23
CA PHE A 626 5.49 -42.08 -16.22
C PHE A 626 4.66 -42.73 -15.10
N PRO A 627 3.71 -43.63 -15.42
CA PRO A 627 2.75 -44.16 -14.46
C PRO A 627 3.38 -45.10 -13.43
N LYS A 628 4.63 -45.53 -13.63
CA LYS A 628 5.36 -46.47 -12.77
C LYS A 628 6.48 -45.81 -11.95
N LEU A 629 6.54 -44.47 -11.88
CA LEU A 629 7.54 -43.79 -11.05
C LEU A 629 7.45 -44.23 -9.60
N GLU A 630 8.61 -44.49 -9.00
CA GLU A 630 8.73 -44.91 -7.61
C GLU A 630 8.38 -43.71 -6.71
N VAL A 631 7.26 -43.84 -6.01
CA VAL A 631 6.76 -42.83 -5.06
C VAL A 631 6.36 -43.52 -3.78
N SER A 632 6.75 -42.95 -2.65
CA SER A 632 6.51 -43.49 -1.32
C SER A 632 6.27 -42.39 -0.28
N ILE A 633 5.71 -42.77 0.86
CA ILE A 633 5.56 -41.93 2.05
C ILE A 633 6.52 -42.41 3.12
N ILE A 634 7.23 -41.48 3.75
CA ILE A 634 8.13 -41.74 4.88
C ILE A 634 7.54 -41.11 6.15
N HIS A 635 7.55 -41.87 7.25
CA HIS A 635 7.16 -41.38 8.57
C HIS A 635 7.85 -42.15 9.70
N ASN A 636 7.97 -41.53 10.88
CA ASN A 636 8.71 -42.06 12.04
C ASN A 636 7.88 -42.95 13.00
N SER A 637 6.61 -43.25 12.68
CA SER A 637 5.68 -43.95 13.57
C SER A 637 5.21 -45.30 13.00
N LYS A 638 4.90 -46.23 13.91
CA LYS A 638 4.20 -47.50 13.66
C LYS A 638 2.73 -47.33 13.22
N ILE A 639 2.25 -46.13 12.92
CA ILE A 639 0.94 -45.89 12.27
C ILE A 639 0.75 -46.77 11.01
N PHE A 640 1.85 -47.16 10.37
CA PHE A 640 1.87 -48.02 9.20
C PHE A 640 2.10 -49.51 9.51
N SER A 641 2.11 -49.93 10.79
CA SER A 641 2.53 -51.27 11.24
C SER A 641 1.72 -52.47 10.68
N ASN A 642 0.53 -52.22 10.12
CA ASN A 642 -0.33 -53.27 9.56
C ASN A 642 -0.16 -53.49 8.04
N PHE A 643 0.83 -52.87 7.40
CA PHE A 643 1.07 -52.99 5.95
C PHE A 643 2.15 -54.03 5.63
N SER A 644 1.83 -54.96 4.72
CA SER A 644 2.73 -56.03 4.27
C SER A 644 3.89 -55.57 3.38
N SER A 645 3.91 -54.29 2.97
CA SER A 645 4.91 -53.67 2.10
C SER A 645 5.92 -52.76 2.83
N LEU A 646 5.95 -52.78 4.17
CA LEU A 646 6.88 -51.97 4.96
C LEU A 646 8.33 -52.35 4.65
N GLN A 647 9.12 -51.36 4.23
CA GLN A 647 10.56 -51.47 4.16
C GLN A 647 11.18 -50.57 5.24
N PRO A 648 12.24 -51.03 5.95
CA PRO A 648 13.07 -50.13 6.75
C PRO A 648 13.66 -49.05 5.84
N TRP A 649 13.56 -47.79 6.24
CA TRP A 649 14.25 -46.73 5.52
C TRP A 649 15.77 -46.97 5.60
N THR A 650 16.41 -47.25 4.46
CA THR A 650 17.86 -47.35 4.38
C THR A 650 18.46 -45.96 4.16
N HIS A 651 19.23 -45.50 5.13
CA HIS A 651 19.95 -44.23 5.07
C HIS A 651 20.81 -44.13 3.82
N PHE A 652 20.71 -43.00 3.11
CA PHE A 652 21.61 -42.68 2.01
C PHE A 652 22.79 -41.89 2.59
N ARG A 653 23.96 -42.52 2.72
CA ARG A 653 25.23 -41.81 2.98
C ARG A 653 25.86 -41.48 1.63
N PRO A 654 26.16 -40.21 1.33
CA PRO A 654 27.11 -39.90 0.26
C PRO A 654 28.45 -40.54 0.64
N ASP A 655 29.00 -41.37 -0.24
CA ASP A 655 30.38 -41.81 -0.10
C ASP A 655 31.26 -40.55 -0.22
N THR A 656 31.87 -40.13 0.90
CA THR A 656 32.75 -38.97 1.11
C THR A 656 32.08 -37.65 1.56
N LEU A 657 32.14 -37.40 2.88
CA LEU A 657 32.16 -36.06 3.48
C LEU A 657 33.34 -36.01 4.47
N PRO A 658 34.17 -34.95 4.48
CA PRO A 658 35.21 -34.76 5.48
C PRO A 658 34.58 -34.48 6.85
N SER A 659 35.13 -35.09 7.90
CA SER A 659 34.69 -34.88 9.27
C SER A 659 34.80 -33.40 9.68
N SER A 660 33.70 -32.79 10.07
CA SER A 660 33.74 -31.67 11.00
C SER A 660 32.66 -31.81 12.07
N THR A 661 33.15 -31.79 13.30
CA THR A 661 32.48 -31.82 14.58
C THR A 661 31.49 -30.66 14.79
N GLY A 662 30.38 -30.91 15.48
CA GLY A 662 29.78 -29.90 16.35
C GLY A 662 28.27 -29.70 16.20
N GLU A 663 27.60 -29.88 17.35
CA GLU A 663 26.29 -29.32 17.74
C GLU A 663 25.01 -30.01 17.25
N VAL A 664 24.35 -30.65 18.22
CA VAL A 664 22.95 -31.11 18.18
C VAL A 664 22.06 -29.88 18.39
N PRO A 665 21.13 -29.52 17.48
CA PRO A 665 20.23 -28.40 17.71
C PRO A 665 19.06 -28.78 18.63
N HIS A 666 18.66 -27.78 19.41
CA HIS A 666 17.53 -27.70 20.34
C HIS A 666 16.16 -28.14 19.77
N GLU A 667 15.23 -28.45 20.69
CA GLU A 667 13.82 -28.84 20.47
C GLU A 667 13.19 -28.18 19.24
N HIS A 668 12.91 -29.01 18.23
CA HIS A 668 12.74 -28.63 16.83
C HIS A 668 11.31 -28.15 16.51
N GLU A 669 11.21 -26.94 15.95
CA GLU A 669 10.11 -26.64 15.02
C GLU A 669 10.10 -27.66 13.86
N PRO A 670 8.94 -28.05 13.32
CA PRO A 670 8.87 -28.99 12.21
C PRO A 670 9.58 -28.43 10.97
N ASP A 671 10.52 -29.21 10.41
CA ASP A 671 11.26 -28.85 9.20
C ASP A 671 10.40 -29.10 7.95
N PHE A 672 10.07 -28.02 7.24
CA PHE A 672 9.30 -28.04 5.98
C PHE A 672 10.17 -27.88 4.73
N SER A 673 11.49 -28.07 4.82
CA SER A 673 12.37 -28.03 3.65
C SER A 673 12.18 -29.22 2.72
N VAL A 674 12.11 -28.97 1.42
CA VAL A 674 12.18 -30.03 0.41
C VAL A 674 13.63 -30.45 0.26
N ARG A 675 13.89 -31.75 0.20
CA ARG A 675 15.26 -32.31 0.17
C ARG A 675 15.48 -33.10 -1.10
N THR A 676 16.68 -33.08 -1.66
CA THR A 676 17.08 -33.95 -2.77
C THR A 676 18.31 -34.78 -2.40
N ASN A 677 18.60 -35.85 -3.15
CA ASN A 677 19.77 -36.73 -2.96
C ASN A 677 21.15 -36.04 -3.04
N HIS A 678 21.18 -34.75 -3.41
CA HIS A 678 22.38 -33.91 -3.44
C HIS A 678 22.43 -32.88 -2.30
N SER A 679 21.49 -32.94 -1.34
CA SER A 679 21.47 -32.01 -0.21
C SER A 679 22.29 -32.55 0.97
N ASP A 680 23.20 -31.72 1.49
CA ASP A 680 24.01 -31.98 2.69
C ASP A 680 23.16 -32.21 3.97
N ARG A 681 21.84 -32.03 3.87
CA ARG A 681 20.85 -32.08 4.96
C ARG A 681 20.06 -33.39 5.04
N ILE A 682 20.33 -34.40 4.20
CA ILE A 682 19.67 -35.71 4.34
C ILE A 682 20.00 -36.34 5.71
N GLU A 683 21.16 -36.01 6.31
CA GLU A 683 21.63 -36.60 7.58
C GLU A 683 20.85 -36.20 8.83
N ILE A 684 20.01 -35.15 8.81
CA ILE A 684 19.34 -34.65 10.02
C ILE A 684 17.83 -34.85 9.90
N GLY A 685 17.28 -35.87 10.56
CA GLY A 685 15.86 -35.84 10.97
C GLY A 685 15.04 -37.13 10.92
N PHE A 686 15.50 -38.22 10.29
CA PHE A 686 14.76 -39.50 10.36
C PHE A 686 15.43 -40.44 11.37
N PRO A 687 14.77 -40.76 12.49
CA PRO A 687 15.25 -41.81 13.40
C PRO A 687 15.45 -43.13 12.62
N ASN A 688 16.36 -43.98 13.10
CA ASN A 688 16.57 -45.34 12.55
C ASN A 688 15.29 -46.22 12.52
N SER A 689 14.20 -45.75 13.14
CA SER A 689 12.87 -46.37 13.20
C SER A 689 11.86 -45.80 12.18
N SER A 690 12.28 -45.05 11.16
CA SER A 690 11.40 -44.57 10.10
C SER A 690 10.98 -45.67 9.12
N TYR A 691 9.72 -45.61 8.68
CA TYR A 691 9.11 -46.57 7.77
C TYR A 691 8.85 -45.91 6.41
N GLU A 692 9.16 -46.60 5.32
CA GLU A 692 8.83 -46.22 3.94
C GLU A 692 7.66 -47.07 3.42
N MET A 693 6.61 -46.41 2.92
CA MET A 693 5.43 -47.05 2.34
C MET A 693 5.30 -46.67 0.87
N HIS A 694 5.44 -47.64 -0.02
CA HIS A 694 5.33 -47.41 -1.46
C HIS A 694 3.88 -47.39 -1.93
N PHE A 695 3.57 -46.43 -2.82
CA PHE A 695 2.38 -46.48 -3.63
C PHE A 695 2.53 -47.56 -4.71
N ALA A 696 1.42 -48.22 -5.08
CA ALA A 696 1.42 -49.14 -6.22
C ALA A 696 1.89 -48.42 -7.51
N PRO A 697 2.64 -49.10 -8.40
CA PRO A 697 3.22 -48.50 -9.61
C PRO A 697 2.18 -48.39 -10.74
N GLU A 698 1.14 -47.61 -10.49
CA GLU A 698 0.03 -47.34 -11.41
C GLU A 698 -0.16 -45.83 -11.59
N HIS A 699 -0.80 -45.42 -12.70
CA HIS A 699 -1.07 -44.00 -12.97
C HIS A 699 -1.80 -43.32 -11.81
N ILE A 700 -2.79 -44.02 -11.23
CA ILE A 700 -3.50 -43.63 -10.02
C ILE A 700 -3.31 -44.74 -8.99
N SER A 701 -2.91 -44.41 -7.77
CA SER A 701 -2.70 -45.39 -6.71
C SER A 701 -3.15 -44.84 -5.36
N THR A 702 -3.63 -45.70 -4.47
CA THR A 702 -4.20 -45.26 -3.18
C THR A 702 -3.51 -45.93 -2.01
N LEU A 703 -3.21 -45.14 -0.99
CA LEU A 703 -2.82 -45.59 0.35
C LEU A 703 -3.94 -45.26 1.34
N SER A 704 -4.13 -46.12 2.32
CA SER A 704 -5.08 -45.91 3.42
C SER A 704 -4.37 -46.12 4.73
N PHE A 705 -4.62 -45.33 5.76
CA PHE A 705 -4.03 -45.52 7.09
C PHE A 705 -4.89 -44.87 8.18
N PRO A 706 -4.81 -45.30 9.44
CA PRO A 706 -5.63 -44.73 10.50
C PRO A 706 -5.14 -43.32 10.89
N LEU A 707 -6.01 -42.32 10.86
CA LEU A 707 -5.76 -40.97 11.41
C LEU A 707 -6.96 -40.58 12.27
N LYS A 708 -6.75 -40.13 13.52
CA LYS A 708 -7.87 -39.75 14.38
C LYS A 708 -8.43 -38.39 13.96
N LYS A 709 -9.68 -38.15 14.31
CA LYS A 709 -10.34 -36.86 14.09
C LYS A 709 -9.61 -35.75 14.85
N LYS A 710 -9.34 -34.62 14.18
CA LYS A 710 -8.55 -33.48 14.68
C LYS A 710 -7.06 -33.75 14.89
N ASP A 711 -6.55 -34.92 14.52
CA ASP A 711 -5.11 -35.13 14.44
C ASP A 711 -4.60 -34.56 13.11
N SER A 712 -3.36 -34.06 13.14
CA SER A 712 -2.57 -33.72 11.96
C SER A 712 -1.27 -34.49 11.98
N LEU A 713 -0.76 -34.85 10.80
CA LEU A 713 0.52 -35.54 10.64
C LEU A 713 1.38 -34.83 9.60
N LEU A 714 2.66 -34.65 9.93
CA LEU A 714 3.70 -34.29 8.97
C LEU A 714 4.23 -35.57 8.32
N LEU A 715 3.99 -35.72 7.02
CA LEU A 715 4.46 -36.83 6.22
C LEU A 715 5.49 -36.34 5.20
N TYR A 716 6.33 -37.24 4.70
CA TYR A 716 7.31 -36.91 3.66
C TYR A 716 7.02 -37.74 2.42
N LEU A 717 6.72 -37.09 1.30
CA LEU A 717 6.56 -37.75 0.01
C LEU A 717 7.91 -37.88 -0.68
N LYS A 718 8.35 -39.10 -0.93
CA LYS A 718 9.54 -39.40 -1.72
C LYS A 718 9.17 -39.67 -3.16
N ILE A 719 9.77 -38.96 -4.10
CA ILE A 719 9.67 -39.23 -5.54
C ILE A 719 11.08 -39.54 -6.05
N LYS A 720 11.29 -40.73 -6.62
CA LYS A 720 12.59 -41.16 -7.14
C LYS A 720 12.57 -41.25 -8.65
N LEU A 721 13.55 -40.59 -9.27
CA LEU A 721 13.73 -40.53 -10.72
C LEU A 721 14.61 -41.69 -11.21
N PRO A 722 14.22 -42.42 -12.27
CA PRO A 722 15.06 -43.47 -12.84
C PRO A 722 16.26 -42.85 -13.57
N SER A 723 17.35 -43.60 -13.67
CA SER A 723 18.61 -43.15 -14.30
C SER A 723 18.47 -42.75 -15.77
N ALA A 724 17.51 -43.34 -16.48
CA ALA A 724 17.28 -43.08 -17.91
C ALA A 724 16.22 -41.99 -18.19
N ILE A 725 15.70 -41.29 -17.16
CA ILE A 725 14.63 -40.32 -17.39
C ILE A 725 15.12 -39.11 -18.21
N ARG A 726 14.40 -38.81 -19.28
CA ARG A 726 14.53 -37.58 -20.07
C ARG A 726 13.15 -37.04 -20.30
N HIS A 727 12.92 -35.80 -19.88
CA HIS A 727 11.65 -35.13 -20.08
C HIS A 727 11.89 -33.64 -20.23
N ASP A 728 11.36 -33.08 -21.31
CA ASP A 728 11.39 -31.64 -21.55
C ASP A 728 10.17 -31.04 -20.84
N GLY A 729 10.45 -30.38 -19.71
CA GLY A 729 9.43 -29.78 -18.85
C GLY A 729 9.21 -30.53 -17.53
N PRO A 730 8.31 -30.01 -16.68
CA PRO A 730 8.11 -30.55 -15.34
C PRO A 730 7.26 -31.83 -15.33
N LEU A 731 7.60 -32.75 -14.42
CA LEU A 731 6.75 -33.86 -14.02
C LEU A 731 5.73 -33.40 -12.98
N LEU A 732 4.44 -33.55 -13.29
CA LEU A 732 3.33 -33.15 -12.42
C LEU A 732 2.74 -34.36 -11.68
N PHE A 733 2.66 -34.24 -10.36
CA PHE A 733 2.01 -35.21 -9.48
C PHE A 733 0.91 -34.53 -8.68
N ASP A 734 -0.22 -35.21 -8.48
CA ASP A 734 -1.24 -34.76 -7.53
C ASP A 734 -1.38 -35.78 -6.40
N LEU A 735 -1.39 -35.29 -5.16
CA LEU A 735 -1.68 -36.08 -3.97
C LEU A 735 -3.01 -35.63 -3.37
N LEU A 736 -4.00 -36.50 -3.40
CA LEU A 736 -5.40 -36.18 -3.08
C LEU A 736 -5.82 -36.83 -1.77
N GLN A 737 -6.57 -36.10 -0.98
CA GLN A 737 -7.29 -36.63 0.17
C GLN A 737 -8.75 -36.90 -0.24
N THR A 738 -9.23 -38.12 0.03
CA THR A 738 -10.63 -38.51 -0.26
C THR A 738 -11.36 -39.00 0.99
N THR A 739 -12.68 -38.82 1.05
CA THR A 739 -13.51 -39.36 2.14
C THR A 739 -13.57 -40.89 2.12
N SER A 740 -13.83 -41.52 3.27
CA SER A 740 -13.83 -42.99 3.43
C SER A 740 -14.90 -43.70 2.59
N ASP A 741 -16.02 -43.01 2.39
CA ASP A 741 -17.36 -43.50 2.01
C ASP A 741 -17.87 -42.90 0.69
N SER A 742 -17.16 -41.92 0.13
CA SER A 742 -17.49 -41.29 -1.15
C SER A 742 -16.22 -40.94 -1.91
N LYS A 743 -16.23 -41.00 -3.25
CA LYS A 743 -15.11 -40.58 -4.12
C LYS A 743 -14.84 -39.05 -4.07
N LYS A 744 -15.28 -38.35 -3.02
CA LYS A 744 -15.20 -36.89 -2.93
C LYS A 744 -13.77 -36.50 -2.54
N ILE A 745 -13.17 -35.63 -3.34
CA ILE A 745 -11.89 -35.02 -3.04
C ILE A 745 -12.13 -33.91 -2.01
N VAL A 746 -11.39 -33.98 -0.90
CA VAL A 746 -11.49 -33.08 0.26
C VAL A 746 -10.10 -32.61 0.69
N GLY A 747 -9.18 -32.58 -0.26
CA GLY A 747 -7.84 -32.07 -0.09
C GLY A 747 -6.97 -32.44 -1.27
N GLY A 748 -6.00 -31.58 -1.59
CA GLY A 748 -5.10 -31.87 -2.69
C GLY A 748 -3.83 -31.03 -2.65
N ILE A 749 -2.76 -31.62 -3.16
CA ILE A 749 -1.45 -31.02 -3.30
C ILE A 749 -0.94 -31.33 -4.71
N SER A 750 -0.58 -30.29 -5.47
CA SER A 750 0.11 -30.43 -6.77
C SER A 750 1.61 -30.25 -6.59
N ILE A 751 2.38 -31.20 -7.08
CA ILE A 751 3.83 -31.23 -7.00
C ILE A 751 4.41 -31.17 -8.40
N GLU A 752 5.38 -30.26 -8.56
CA GLU A 752 6.11 -30.06 -9.80
C GLU A 752 7.59 -30.46 -9.58
N VAL A 753 8.09 -31.38 -10.40
CA VAL A 753 9.49 -31.85 -10.36
C VAL A 753 10.14 -31.61 -11.71
N ASN A 754 11.13 -30.73 -11.75
CA ASN A 754 11.95 -30.51 -12.95
C ASN A 754 13.06 -31.55 -13.04
N VAL A 755 13.21 -32.18 -14.20
CA VAL A 755 14.31 -33.11 -14.47
C VAL A 755 15.50 -32.33 -15.03
N VAL A 756 16.51 -32.06 -14.20
CA VAL A 756 17.74 -31.39 -14.63
C VAL A 756 18.79 -32.42 -15.04
N GLN A 757 19.26 -32.36 -16.29
CA GLN A 757 20.23 -33.33 -16.82
C GLN A 757 21.63 -33.16 -16.22
#